data_AF-A0A665VSB0-F1
#
_entry.id   AF-A0A665VSB0-F1
#
_cell.length_a   1.000
_cell.length_b   1.000
_cell.length_c   1.000
_cell.angle_alpha   90.00
_cell.angle_beta   90.00
_cell.angle_gamma   90.00
#
_symmetry.space_group_name_H-M   'P 1'
#
loop_
_entity.id
_entity.type
_entity.pdbx_description
1 polymer ?
#
loop_
_entity_poly.entity_id
_entity_poly.type
_entity_poly.pdbx_seq_one_letter_code
_entity_poly.pdbx_strand_id
1 'polypeptide(L)'
;MLRRPKPTDSEADLLREQEQFLTSGVPSAANVVRRPDKRRGEAGGGGGLTGSNLPDQLPSLTPAPPKKSRFKASRVTFEDEDAEERLDRHDTHISAVLSKIVERDTSSTPISLPAFTGMAFPKVMHHSETSSQFYSLCVLEPPSVSGPRLVSGHGLGGPGSSRDTMRIHMENQAKIQEMSQSEILEEQKKLLSQLGSAASILSSDSASRHPEGKSSKENFPLEGVIRESDSSGAAVLPHKPAEIEMEEEREEELSPPLAVDLLVKPKKEWVHMDKLEPEKLKWMRDLPAPRKKDTKKAMQARFDFSGSLIPPTEDLPTHLGLHHHGEEPERAGYSLQELFLLSRSQVIQQRSLALSTLANILSKARAGEFTSVLKGNVMATLLDAGLLFLLRFALDDSVEGVMSAAAHALKALLVCTEDEECLDYTFSWFHGLASFPLLPSAPEEEDEEDEELDESMKQTAKEKEERKSDHDVARQDVVKGLLKIKLLPRLRYILEVIRPSPRVVQDILDILIRIARHSSASAIQVLGCPRLMETVMSEFLPTSWTAPASPLPHSVYGFPLANAMKFLRVLATSGRHACARLLNSLGVRERLSCLLGAEPPELLLEPAEALRITTEAYRFWAVAAGYGQACNLYIHHKTPCYLHGTVSFYPSSQGEECLPPPEVSWGHVTGLQASLVGHLKGFVKSLDNPVERDCSLALIPAYLVYLEAYYRQLTKQNCFKPVDTLQELEQLTSEVLFPLFSHHVVQSLMKNLRSSSVVCNVQSGHQDPETTPNLPGLVCAGWRDRPGLVVPSSPFPLLTGLGLLVQTITGIHKGLSCKVRPPGETVCFKEVQASPTVSHNRAWLLRHEHHLLYLLLQLACKLVPVEPEIARYASLYHQVALVLLPWLLPGSEYLTHELLCTILFNKDFISEGHSGGPEAVELGELKLHEGTPHHPSPSLQTVGALLREACVQLPSIRGCFLTHLAHLESSVLVSQDALLGRNPWINSHLLPELTGPILPSDWSFLPLISLYERAGVSEGGGLAVKELPQGALQVVTHCLQWLLLLEVWREEALKVIPPVAKLARLSCVFLSSSDLFLERPVQKLTWGLFRLLTRHSRLDSLDLNIPPPGLASFQDLYSSLLAQYEAVSFGDQLFGCWVLLPLQRRYSATMRLAVFGEHVGMLRSLGVTLEQLSIPLKRFTSPPEDSLPLLRLYFRSLVTGTLKHCWCPVLYVVALSHVNSFVFSQDAAAQVQ
;
A
#
# COMPACT_ATOMS: atom_id res chain seq x y z
N MET A 1 -0.21 66.50 -10.44
CA MET A 1 -1.06 65.28 -10.53
C MET A 1 -1.77 65.32 -11.87
N LEU A 2 -1.48 64.38 -12.78
CA LEU A 2 -2.13 64.31 -14.09
C LEU A 2 -3.53 63.69 -13.92
N ARG A 3 -4.52 64.25 -14.63
CA ARG A 3 -5.92 63.80 -14.62
C ARG A 3 -6.00 62.38 -15.21
N ARG A 4 -6.86 61.52 -14.65
CA ARG A 4 -7.12 60.18 -15.18
C ARG A 4 -8.08 60.29 -16.38
N PRO A 5 -7.84 59.58 -17.50
CA PRO A 5 -8.73 59.62 -18.65
C PRO A 5 -10.16 59.21 -18.29
N LYS A 6 -11.15 59.91 -18.84
CA LYS A 6 -12.58 59.59 -18.69
C LYS A 6 -13.13 58.97 -19.97
N PRO A 7 -14.25 58.22 -19.89
CA PRO A 7 -14.85 57.55 -21.06
C PRO A 7 -15.29 58.49 -22.20
N THR A 8 -15.33 59.80 -21.96
CA THR A 8 -15.74 60.83 -22.93
C THR A 8 -14.56 61.49 -23.65
N ASP A 9 -13.31 61.16 -23.30
CA ASP A 9 -12.12 61.81 -23.84
C ASP A 9 -11.76 61.18 -25.21
N SER A 10 -11.44 62.01 -26.21
CA SER A 10 -11.17 61.54 -27.58
C SER A 10 -9.77 60.95 -27.74
N GLU A 11 -9.53 60.14 -28.78
CA GLU A 11 -8.22 59.55 -29.06
C GLU A 11 -7.10 60.60 -29.17
N ALA A 12 -7.42 61.78 -29.72
CA ALA A 12 -6.48 62.90 -29.79
C ALA A 12 -6.17 63.54 -28.41
N ASP A 13 -7.11 63.48 -27.46
CA ASP A 13 -6.91 63.96 -26.10
C ASP A 13 -6.05 62.95 -25.30
N LEU A 14 -6.28 61.65 -25.49
CA LEU A 14 -5.49 60.58 -24.88
C LEU A 14 -4.03 60.61 -25.33
N LEU A 15 -3.78 60.87 -26.63
CA LEU A 15 -2.42 61.00 -27.16
C LEU A 15 -1.69 62.23 -26.60
N ARG A 16 -2.42 63.34 -26.39
CA ARG A 16 -1.86 64.56 -25.80
C ARG A 16 -1.56 64.38 -24.31
N GLU A 17 -2.41 63.64 -23.59
CA GLU A 17 -2.17 63.25 -22.19
C GLU A 17 -1.00 62.26 -22.07
N GLN A 18 -0.83 61.36 -23.05
CA GLN A 18 0.31 60.44 -23.12
C GLN A 18 1.63 61.19 -23.37
N GLU A 19 1.65 62.17 -24.27
CA GLU A 19 2.82 63.04 -24.47
C GLU A 19 3.16 63.84 -23.21
N GLN A 20 2.16 64.40 -22.52
CA GLN A 20 2.34 65.12 -21.24
C GLN A 20 2.86 64.20 -20.13
N PHE A 21 2.40 62.94 -20.09
CA PHE A 21 2.92 61.94 -19.16
C PHE A 21 4.38 61.60 -19.44
N LEU A 22 4.74 61.37 -20.72
CA LEU A 22 6.12 61.07 -21.13
C LEU A 22 7.09 62.23 -20.89
N THR A 23 6.64 63.49 -21.07
CA THR A 23 7.45 64.67 -20.76
C THR A 23 7.58 64.95 -19.27
N SER A 24 6.68 64.45 -18.43
CA SER A 24 6.70 64.68 -16.97
C SER A 24 7.78 63.89 -16.21
N GLY A 25 8.44 62.92 -16.85
CA GLY A 25 9.58 62.19 -16.29
C GLY A 25 9.27 61.31 -15.06
N VAL A 26 8.00 61.04 -14.77
CA VAL A 26 7.58 60.22 -13.61
C VAL A 26 7.72 58.72 -13.94
N PRO A 27 8.36 57.89 -13.10
CA PRO A 27 8.56 56.47 -13.39
C PRO A 27 7.24 55.68 -13.40
N SER A 28 7.10 54.76 -14.35
CA SER A 28 5.94 53.86 -14.50
C SER A 28 5.78 52.94 -13.28
N ALA A 29 4.55 52.79 -12.78
CA ALA A 29 4.22 51.95 -11.62
C ALA A 29 4.25 50.43 -11.91
N ALA A 30 4.52 50.01 -13.16
CA ALA A 30 4.63 48.61 -13.52
C ALA A 30 5.76 48.38 -14.54
N ASN A 31 6.73 47.54 -14.17
CA ASN A 31 7.77 47.01 -15.06
C ASN A 31 7.37 45.62 -15.54
N VAL A 32 7.18 45.46 -16.86
CA VAL A 32 6.99 44.15 -17.49
C VAL A 32 8.36 43.56 -17.78
N VAL A 33 8.77 42.56 -16.98
CA VAL A 33 9.98 41.77 -17.24
C VAL A 33 9.61 40.60 -18.15
N ARG A 34 10.14 40.58 -19.38
CA ARG A 34 10.09 39.38 -20.24
C ARG A 34 11.05 38.33 -19.69
N ARG A 35 10.54 37.15 -19.32
CA ARG A 35 11.36 35.98 -18.95
C ARG A 35 12.03 35.38 -20.20
N PRO A 36 13.28 34.87 -20.11
CA PRO A 36 13.92 34.17 -21.23
C PRO A 36 13.35 32.76 -21.41
N ASP A 37 13.26 32.35 -22.67
CA ASP A 37 12.77 31.07 -23.15
C ASP A 37 13.74 29.93 -22.77
N LYS A 38 13.30 29.02 -21.88
CA LYS A 38 14.03 27.78 -21.52
C LYS A 38 13.55 26.63 -22.42
N ARG A 39 14.00 26.62 -23.67
CA ARG A 39 13.95 25.44 -24.54
C ARG A 39 15.35 25.19 -25.13
N ARG A 40 16.20 24.50 -24.36
CA ARG A 40 17.34 23.76 -24.89
C ARG A 40 17.52 22.52 -24.02
N GLY A 41 16.98 21.39 -24.48
CA GLY A 41 17.17 20.09 -23.85
C GLY A 41 18.53 19.51 -24.22
N GLU A 42 19.21 18.94 -23.23
CA GLU A 42 20.43 18.14 -23.41
C GLU A 42 20.07 16.76 -23.97
N ALA A 43 20.94 16.25 -24.84
CA ALA A 43 20.85 14.91 -25.41
C ALA A 43 21.50 13.90 -24.45
N GLY A 44 20.73 12.93 -23.96
CA GLY A 44 21.21 11.76 -23.22
C GLY A 44 20.53 10.50 -23.76
N GLY A 45 21.33 9.59 -24.33
CA GLY A 45 20.87 8.36 -24.96
C GLY A 45 20.56 7.23 -23.99
N GLY A 46 19.74 6.29 -24.47
CA GLY A 46 19.43 5.02 -23.81
C GLY A 46 18.09 4.47 -24.30
N GLY A 47 18.13 3.53 -25.24
CA GLY A 47 16.95 2.95 -25.89
C GLY A 47 16.14 1.99 -25.00
N GLY A 48 14.82 2.03 -25.13
CA GLY A 48 13.89 1.11 -24.45
C GLY A 48 12.40 1.41 -24.63
N LEU A 49 11.84 0.91 -25.73
CA LEU A 49 10.47 0.40 -25.96
C LEU A 49 9.21 1.31 -25.79
N THR A 50 8.29 1.03 -26.72
CA THR A 50 6.99 1.60 -27.08
C THR A 50 5.97 1.67 -25.92
N GLY A 51 5.51 2.87 -25.56
CA GLY A 51 4.40 3.09 -24.61
C GLY A 51 3.91 4.53 -24.63
N SER A 52 2.64 4.77 -24.25
CA SER A 52 2.09 6.12 -24.02
C SER A 52 2.58 6.66 -22.67
N ASN A 53 2.98 7.94 -22.63
CA ASN A 53 3.56 8.57 -21.45
C ASN A 53 2.54 9.47 -20.73
N LEU A 54 2.68 9.56 -19.41
CA LEU A 54 2.09 10.64 -18.62
C LEU A 54 2.78 11.98 -18.97
N PRO A 55 2.10 13.13 -18.83
CA PRO A 55 2.71 14.43 -19.13
C PRO A 55 3.86 14.76 -18.15
N ASP A 56 4.93 15.38 -18.66
CA ASP A 56 6.13 15.71 -17.86
C ASP A 56 5.82 16.70 -16.71
N GLN A 57 4.85 17.62 -16.88
CA GLN A 57 4.37 18.56 -15.84
C GLN A 57 2.89 18.93 -16.06
N LEU A 58 2.03 18.67 -15.06
CA LEU A 58 0.65 19.17 -15.02
C LEU A 58 0.62 20.64 -14.51
N PRO A 59 -0.41 21.45 -14.88
CA PRO A 59 -0.57 22.80 -14.36
C PRO A 59 -0.78 22.76 -12.85
N SER A 60 0.25 23.13 -12.11
CA SER A 60 0.28 23.02 -10.66
C SER A 60 -0.64 24.03 -9.97
N LEU A 61 -1.44 23.56 -9.02
CA LEU A 61 -2.14 24.39 -8.02
C LEU A 61 -1.27 24.68 -6.78
N THR A 62 -0.01 24.22 -6.77
CA THR A 62 0.88 24.33 -5.61
C THR A 62 1.49 25.74 -5.49
N PRO A 63 1.61 26.30 -4.29
CA PRO A 63 2.32 27.56 -4.10
C PRO A 63 3.80 27.39 -4.48
N ALA A 64 4.40 28.39 -5.13
CA ALA A 64 5.84 28.41 -5.33
C ALA A 64 6.58 28.38 -3.98
N PRO A 65 7.77 27.73 -3.87
CA PRO A 65 8.49 27.64 -2.61
C PRO A 65 8.70 29.04 -2.00
N PRO A 66 8.48 29.21 -0.68
CA PRO A 66 8.58 30.51 -0.04
C PRO A 66 10.00 31.05 -0.21
N LYS A 67 10.15 32.22 -0.85
CA LYS A 67 11.43 32.94 -0.84
C LYS A 67 11.74 33.29 0.61
N LYS A 68 12.85 32.77 1.16
CA LYS A 68 13.33 33.06 2.52
C LYS A 68 13.28 34.58 2.76
N SER A 69 12.32 35.03 3.57
CA SER A 69 12.13 36.43 3.91
C SER A 69 13.21 36.84 4.91
N ARG A 70 13.93 37.92 4.62
CA ARG A 70 15.05 38.43 5.42
C ARG A 70 14.60 39.46 6.47
N PHE A 71 13.34 39.38 6.93
CA PHE A 71 12.80 40.29 7.93
C PHE A 71 12.33 39.53 9.17
N LYS A 72 12.86 39.94 10.33
CA LYS A 72 12.47 39.46 11.67
C LYS A 72 10.94 39.52 11.80
N ALA A 73 10.34 38.38 12.10
CA ALA A 73 8.92 38.26 12.39
C ALA A 73 8.56 39.05 13.66
N SER A 74 7.91 40.20 13.49
CA SER A 74 7.09 40.76 14.56
C SER A 74 5.89 39.84 14.75
N ARG A 75 5.83 39.18 15.91
CA ARG A 75 4.69 38.37 16.36
C ARG A 75 3.39 39.16 16.16
N VAL A 76 2.57 38.72 15.22
CA VAL A 76 1.15 39.05 15.20
C VAL A 76 0.51 38.05 16.15
N THR A 77 0.08 38.53 17.32
CA THR A 77 -0.78 37.79 18.23
C THR A 77 -2.17 37.74 17.60
N PHE A 78 -2.68 36.53 17.36
CA PHE A 78 -4.08 36.31 17.07
C PHE A 78 -4.78 36.09 18.41
N GLU A 79 -5.84 36.86 18.66
CA GLU A 79 -6.75 36.58 19.78
C GLU A 79 -7.59 35.36 19.42
N ASP A 80 -7.82 34.47 20.39
CA ASP A 80 -8.63 33.26 20.32
C ASP A 80 -10.13 33.59 20.16
N GLU A 81 -10.55 34.18 19.04
CA GLU A 81 -11.97 34.28 18.69
C GLU A 81 -12.41 33.13 17.77
N ASP A 82 -13.53 32.52 18.13
CA ASP A 82 -14.17 31.40 17.42
C ASP A 82 -14.54 31.78 15.99
N ALA A 83 -14.06 30.99 15.03
CA ALA A 83 -14.34 31.18 13.62
C ALA A 83 -15.81 30.95 13.25
N GLU A 84 -16.56 30.17 14.06
CA GLU A 84 -18.01 29.94 13.89
C GLU A 84 -18.77 31.24 14.19
N GLU A 85 -18.46 31.91 15.30
CA GLU A 85 -19.11 33.16 15.70
C GLU A 85 -18.76 34.34 14.77
N ARG A 86 -17.57 34.33 14.17
CA ARG A 86 -17.16 35.31 13.15
C ARG A 86 -17.95 35.14 11.84
N LEU A 87 -18.29 33.91 11.47
CA LEU A 87 -19.09 33.62 10.27
C LEU A 87 -20.54 34.10 10.48
N ASP A 88 -21.12 33.81 11.66
CA ASP A 88 -22.48 34.23 12.03
C ASP A 88 -22.61 35.76 12.15
N ARG A 89 -21.58 36.46 12.64
CA ARG A 89 -21.56 37.93 12.73
C ARG A 89 -21.58 38.60 11.34
N HIS A 90 -21.03 37.96 10.31
CA HIS A 90 -20.94 38.53 8.96
C HIS A 90 -22.17 38.27 8.07
N ASP A 91 -23.11 37.42 8.50
CA ASP A 91 -24.27 36.99 7.71
C ASP A 91 -25.57 37.81 7.97
N THR A 92 -25.46 39.06 8.41
CA THR A 92 -26.63 39.86 8.84
C THR A 92 -27.15 40.91 7.84
N HIS A 93 -26.59 41.03 6.62
CA HIS A 93 -26.87 42.23 5.79
C HIS A 93 -27.50 42.01 4.41
N ILE A 94 -27.78 40.77 3.96
CA ILE A 94 -28.50 40.54 2.68
C ILE A 94 -29.95 40.07 2.86
N SER A 95 -30.25 39.41 3.98
CA SER A 95 -31.59 38.90 4.33
C SER A 95 -32.58 40.01 4.68
N ALA A 96 -32.11 41.19 5.11
CA ALA A 96 -32.96 42.35 5.38
C ALA A 96 -33.43 43.09 4.11
N VAL A 97 -32.79 42.86 2.96
CA VAL A 97 -33.16 43.46 1.67
C VAL A 97 -34.09 42.55 0.88
N LEU A 98 -34.10 41.24 1.16
CA LEU A 98 -34.96 40.25 0.50
C LEU A 98 -36.36 40.09 1.13
N SER A 99 -36.60 40.66 2.31
CA SER A 99 -37.92 40.63 2.97
C SER A 99 -38.98 41.55 2.35
N LYS A 100 -38.65 42.23 1.24
CA LYS A 100 -39.57 43.09 0.46
C LYS A 100 -39.79 42.65 -0.99
N ILE A 101 -39.51 41.40 -1.31
CA ILE A 101 -39.98 40.82 -2.58
C ILE A 101 -41.28 40.07 -2.29
N VAL A 102 -42.39 40.64 -2.74
CA VAL A 102 -43.69 39.96 -2.74
C VAL A 102 -43.65 38.93 -3.88
N GLU A 103 -43.21 37.72 -3.58
CA GLU A 103 -43.35 36.59 -4.50
C GLU A 103 -44.81 36.13 -4.54
N ARG A 104 -45.32 35.81 -5.73
CA ARG A 104 -46.66 35.23 -5.90
C ARG A 104 -46.67 33.82 -5.31
N ASP A 105 -47.69 33.50 -4.55
CA ASP A 105 -47.93 32.16 -3.99
C ASP A 105 -48.13 31.12 -5.12
N THR A 106 -47.20 30.17 -5.24
CA THR A 106 -47.21 29.05 -6.20
C THR A 106 -47.55 27.71 -5.54
N SER A 107 -48.09 27.71 -4.32
CA SER A 107 -48.45 26.50 -3.57
C SER A 107 -49.48 25.58 -4.26
N SER A 108 -50.11 26.05 -5.34
CA SER A 108 -51.14 25.31 -6.10
C SER A 108 -50.75 24.93 -7.53
N THR A 109 -49.52 25.20 -7.98
CA THR A 109 -49.04 24.78 -9.31
C THR A 109 -48.28 23.45 -9.25
N PRO A 110 -48.77 22.37 -9.90
CA PRO A 110 -48.07 21.09 -9.92
C PRO A 110 -46.79 21.19 -10.77
N ILE A 111 -45.65 20.88 -10.15
CA ILE A 111 -44.35 20.80 -10.82
C ILE A 111 -44.18 19.37 -11.38
N SER A 112 -43.93 19.25 -12.68
CA SER A 112 -43.59 17.98 -13.33
C SER A 112 -42.10 17.97 -13.67
N LEU A 113 -41.37 16.97 -13.16
CA LEU A 113 -39.95 16.76 -13.48
C LEU A 113 -39.82 15.96 -14.78
N PRO A 114 -38.91 16.33 -15.70
CA PRO A 114 -38.66 15.54 -16.91
C PRO A 114 -37.97 14.22 -16.58
N ALA A 115 -38.32 13.15 -17.31
CA ALA A 115 -37.67 11.85 -17.16
C ALA A 115 -36.23 11.85 -17.70
N PHE A 116 -35.34 11.11 -17.05
CA PHE A 116 -33.92 10.99 -17.43
C PHE A 116 -33.76 10.32 -18.79
N THR A 117 -32.99 10.93 -19.69
CA THR A 117 -32.63 10.38 -21.00
C THR A 117 -31.12 10.23 -21.12
N GLY A 118 -30.63 9.12 -21.70
CA GLY A 118 -29.20 8.87 -21.98
C GLY A 118 -28.61 9.68 -23.14
N MET A 119 -29.15 10.85 -23.47
CA MET A 119 -28.64 11.75 -24.51
C MET A 119 -28.11 13.04 -23.88
N ALA A 120 -27.12 13.67 -24.55
CA ALA A 120 -26.44 14.87 -24.06
C ALA A 120 -27.35 16.11 -23.88
N PHE A 121 -28.55 16.12 -24.49
CA PHE A 121 -29.55 17.18 -24.32
C PHE A 121 -30.98 16.62 -24.26
N PRO A 122 -31.89 17.24 -23.47
CA PRO A 122 -33.31 16.90 -23.47
C PRO A 122 -33.96 17.21 -24.83
N LYS A 123 -34.96 16.41 -25.22
CA LYS A 123 -35.75 16.67 -26.43
C LYS A 123 -36.62 17.92 -26.24
N VAL A 124 -36.51 18.89 -27.14
CA VAL A 124 -37.31 20.13 -27.14
C VAL A 124 -38.78 19.78 -27.38
N MET A 125 -39.66 20.11 -26.44
CA MET A 125 -41.11 19.98 -26.60
C MET A 125 -41.74 21.37 -26.71
N HIS A 126 -42.71 21.51 -27.61
CA HIS A 126 -43.45 22.76 -27.78
C HIS A 126 -44.56 22.82 -26.70
N HIS A 127 -44.79 23.99 -26.10
CA HIS A 127 -45.72 24.21 -24.96
C HIS A 127 -47.18 23.76 -25.19
N SER A 128 -47.55 23.38 -26.41
CA SER A 128 -48.89 22.90 -26.78
C SER A 128 -49.09 21.39 -26.58
N GLU A 129 -48.04 20.61 -26.32
CA GLU A 129 -48.12 19.14 -26.22
C GLU A 129 -48.24 18.62 -24.76
N THR A 130 -48.25 19.51 -23.77
CA THR A 130 -48.16 19.14 -22.34
C THR A 130 -49.50 18.70 -21.72
N SER A 131 -50.64 18.84 -22.41
CA SER A 131 -51.97 18.69 -21.79
C SER A 131 -52.68 17.34 -21.96
N SER A 132 -52.09 16.32 -22.61
CA SER A 132 -52.85 15.09 -22.95
C SER A 132 -52.22 13.76 -22.55
N GLN A 133 -51.51 13.68 -21.43
CA GLN A 133 -51.08 12.39 -20.85
C GLN A 133 -51.25 12.34 -19.33
N PHE A 134 -52.50 12.35 -18.89
CA PHE A 134 -52.89 11.62 -17.67
C PHE A 134 -53.56 10.33 -18.13
N TYR A 135 -53.27 9.21 -17.45
CA TYR A 135 -53.71 7.82 -17.71
C TYR A 135 -52.81 6.97 -18.64
N SER A 136 -51.75 6.38 -18.08
CA SER A 136 -51.57 4.91 -18.13
C SER A 136 -50.41 4.47 -17.21
N LEU A 137 -50.65 3.39 -16.46
CA LEU A 137 -49.76 2.78 -15.48
C LEU A 137 -49.16 1.47 -16.03
N CYS A 138 -47.93 1.17 -15.58
CA CYS A 138 -47.31 -0.16 -15.37
C CYS A 138 -46.41 -0.85 -16.44
N VAL A 139 -45.35 -1.44 -15.85
CA VAL A 139 -44.45 -2.57 -16.20
C VAL A 139 -43.19 -2.29 -17.03
N LEU A 140 -42.02 -2.49 -16.40
CA LEU A 140 -40.71 -2.63 -17.05
C LEU A 140 -40.10 -4.00 -16.70
N GLU A 141 -39.79 -4.77 -17.75
CA GLU A 141 -38.88 -5.92 -17.79
C GLU A 141 -37.44 -5.46 -18.16
N PRO A 142 -36.39 -6.28 -17.93
CA PRO A 142 -34.98 -5.85 -17.93
C PRO A 142 -34.38 -5.60 -19.34
N PRO A 143 -33.23 -4.91 -19.45
CA PRO A 143 -32.74 -4.38 -20.73
C PRO A 143 -31.92 -5.42 -21.51
N SER A 144 -32.12 -5.45 -22.83
CA SER A 144 -31.20 -6.09 -23.78
C SER A 144 -30.71 -5.08 -24.81
N VAL A 145 -29.43 -5.24 -25.17
CA VAL A 145 -28.57 -4.36 -25.96
C VAL A 145 -28.98 -4.31 -27.44
N SER A 146 -29.14 -3.12 -28.04
CA SER A 146 -28.96 -2.94 -29.49
C SER A 146 -28.83 -1.47 -29.91
N GLY A 147 -27.92 -1.19 -30.86
CA GLY A 147 -27.55 0.14 -31.36
C GLY A 147 -28.57 0.89 -32.25
N PRO A 148 -28.20 2.04 -32.82
CA PRO A 148 -29.15 3.03 -33.35
C PRO A 148 -29.69 2.71 -34.75
N ARG A 149 -31.03 2.75 -34.90
CA ARG A 149 -31.79 2.45 -36.13
C ARG A 149 -32.52 3.68 -36.68
N LEU A 150 -31.79 4.61 -37.30
CA LEU A 150 -32.33 5.92 -37.73
C LEU A 150 -32.71 6.05 -39.22
N VAL A 151 -32.63 4.99 -40.04
CA VAL A 151 -32.77 5.12 -41.51
C VAL A 151 -34.09 4.59 -42.09
N SER A 152 -34.99 3.96 -41.32
CA SER A 152 -36.24 3.40 -41.88
C SER A 152 -37.53 4.18 -41.59
N GLY A 153 -37.47 5.30 -40.87
CA GLY A 153 -38.65 6.15 -40.61
C GLY A 153 -39.81 5.48 -39.83
N HIS A 154 -39.62 4.29 -39.26
CA HIS A 154 -40.67 3.52 -38.57
C HIS A 154 -40.95 3.99 -37.12
N GLY A 155 -40.55 5.22 -36.75
CA GLY A 155 -40.64 5.74 -35.37
C GLY A 155 -41.80 6.68 -35.09
N LEU A 156 -42.70 6.95 -36.04
CA LEU A 156 -43.84 7.86 -35.85
C LEU A 156 -45.06 7.09 -35.39
N GLY A 157 -45.12 6.79 -34.09
CA GLY A 157 -46.24 6.13 -33.43
C GLY A 157 -47.43 7.06 -33.29
N GLY A 158 -48.37 6.98 -34.23
CA GLY A 158 -49.71 7.57 -34.14
C GLY A 158 -50.65 6.89 -35.15
N PRO A 159 -51.93 6.62 -34.80
CA PRO A 159 -52.86 5.94 -35.70
C PRO A 159 -53.24 6.87 -36.86
N GLY A 160 -52.50 6.81 -37.96
CA GLY A 160 -52.68 7.66 -39.16
C GLY A 160 -51.39 8.03 -39.89
N SER A 161 -50.22 7.87 -39.25
CA SER A 161 -48.93 8.40 -39.74
C SER A 161 -48.50 7.85 -41.12
N SER A 162 -48.82 6.59 -41.44
CA SER A 162 -48.54 6.02 -42.76
C SER A 162 -49.32 6.69 -43.89
N ARG A 163 -50.55 7.15 -43.61
CA ARG A 163 -51.41 7.79 -44.61
C ARG A 163 -51.05 9.26 -44.84
N ASP A 164 -50.61 9.94 -43.79
CA ASP A 164 -50.16 11.34 -43.87
C ASP A 164 -48.77 11.45 -44.50
N THR A 165 -47.85 10.53 -44.19
CA THR A 165 -46.55 10.45 -44.85
C THR A 165 -46.72 10.23 -46.36
N MET A 166 -47.68 9.38 -46.75
CA MET A 166 -47.97 9.10 -48.17
C MET A 166 -48.72 10.25 -48.86
N ARG A 167 -49.58 10.99 -48.13
CA ARG A 167 -50.19 12.24 -48.63
C ARG A 167 -49.17 13.35 -48.86
N ILE A 168 -48.28 13.59 -47.90
CA ILE A 168 -47.22 14.61 -48.02
C ILE A 168 -46.27 14.26 -49.16
N HIS A 169 -45.95 12.98 -49.33
CA HIS A 169 -45.13 12.53 -50.45
C HIS A 169 -45.82 12.73 -51.81
N MET A 170 -47.12 12.42 -51.92
CA MET A 170 -47.90 12.65 -53.15
C MET A 170 -48.12 14.14 -53.45
N GLU A 171 -48.33 14.97 -52.42
CA GLU A 171 -48.51 16.41 -52.57
C GLU A 171 -47.21 17.10 -53.02
N ASN A 172 -46.06 16.65 -52.51
CA ASN A 172 -44.75 17.12 -52.94
C ASN A 172 -44.42 16.65 -54.37
N GLN A 173 -44.76 15.41 -54.74
CA GLN A 173 -44.62 14.94 -56.12
C GLN A 173 -45.53 15.68 -57.10
N ALA A 174 -46.77 15.99 -56.72
CA ALA A 174 -47.69 16.77 -57.54
C ALA A 174 -47.21 18.22 -57.72
N LYS A 175 -46.70 18.87 -56.66
CA LYS A 175 -46.09 20.21 -56.74
C LYS A 175 -44.86 20.26 -57.63
N ILE A 176 -44.04 19.21 -57.63
CA ILE A 176 -42.86 19.13 -58.50
C ILE A 176 -43.26 18.85 -59.96
N GLN A 177 -44.37 18.15 -60.20
CA GLN A 177 -44.91 17.88 -61.54
C GLN A 177 -45.68 19.06 -62.14
N GLU A 178 -46.28 19.94 -61.33
CA GLU A 178 -46.94 21.18 -61.77
C GLU A 178 -45.96 22.34 -62.04
N MET A 179 -44.72 22.25 -61.56
CA MET A 179 -43.73 23.31 -61.72
C MET A 179 -43.17 23.36 -63.15
N SER A 180 -43.11 24.55 -63.73
CA SER A 180 -42.57 24.75 -65.08
C SER A 180 -41.07 24.41 -65.15
N GLN A 181 -40.58 23.87 -66.27
CA GLN A 181 -39.15 23.56 -66.44
C GLN A 181 -38.23 24.77 -66.22
N SER A 182 -38.73 25.99 -66.42
CA SER A 182 -38.02 27.24 -66.12
C SER A 182 -37.87 27.50 -64.62
N GLU A 183 -38.90 27.26 -63.80
CA GLU A 183 -38.83 27.44 -62.34
C GLU A 183 -37.93 26.40 -61.66
N ILE A 184 -37.95 25.15 -62.17
CA ILE A 184 -37.07 24.09 -61.66
C ILE A 184 -35.60 24.44 -61.90
N LEU A 185 -35.27 25.00 -63.07
CA LEU A 185 -33.90 25.43 -63.40
C LEU A 185 -33.46 26.65 -62.60
N GLU A 186 -34.39 27.55 -62.27
CA GLU A 186 -34.11 28.76 -61.49
C GLU A 186 -33.88 28.44 -60.01
N GLU A 187 -34.70 27.57 -59.41
CA GLU A 187 -34.50 27.07 -58.05
C GLU A 187 -33.27 26.13 -57.96
N GLN A 188 -32.98 25.31 -58.98
CA GLN A 188 -31.71 24.56 -59.04
C GLN A 188 -30.50 25.49 -59.11
N LYS A 189 -30.55 26.56 -59.91
CA LYS A 189 -29.45 27.55 -59.95
C LYS A 189 -29.28 28.26 -58.62
N LYS A 190 -30.39 28.57 -57.94
CA LYS A 190 -30.40 29.20 -56.62
C LYS A 190 -29.82 28.28 -55.55
N LEU A 191 -30.19 27.00 -55.55
CA LEU A 191 -29.63 25.99 -54.65
C LEU A 191 -28.14 25.69 -54.94
N LEU A 192 -27.77 25.58 -56.21
CA LEU A 192 -26.36 25.41 -56.62
C LEU A 192 -25.51 26.65 -56.32
N SER A 193 -26.10 27.85 -56.32
CA SER A 193 -25.42 29.07 -55.88
C SER A 193 -25.25 29.17 -54.36
N GLN A 194 -26.10 28.49 -53.59
CA GLN A 194 -26.00 28.41 -52.12
C GLN A 194 -25.03 27.30 -51.67
N LEU A 195 -24.83 26.27 -52.50
CA LEU A 195 -23.91 25.14 -52.26
C LEU A 195 -22.60 25.31 -53.06
N GLY A 196 -21.69 26.16 -52.56
CA GLY A 196 -20.33 26.24 -53.10
C GLY A 196 -19.49 24.97 -52.81
N SER A 197 -18.63 24.59 -53.75
CA SER A 197 -17.54 23.57 -53.71
C SER A 197 -17.81 22.18 -53.10
N ALA A 198 -19.05 21.77 -52.85
CA ALA A 198 -19.38 20.38 -52.46
C ALA A 198 -19.76 19.48 -53.66
N ALA A 199 -19.71 20.01 -54.89
CA ALA A 199 -20.20 19.31 -56.08
C ALA A 199 -19.24 18.28 -56.67
N SER A 200 -17.97 18.20 -56.23
CA SER A 200 -17.01 17.20 -56.76
C SER A 200 -16.98 15.89 -55.98
N ILE A 201 -17.59 15.81 -54.78
CA ILE A 201 -17.55 14.60 -53.95
C ILE A 201 -18.71 13.63 -54.28
N LEU A 202 -19.76 14.10 -54.97
CA LEU A 202 -20.96 13.29 -55.25
C LEU A 202 -20.94 12.57 -56.62
N SER A 203 -19.80 12.51 -57.31
CA SER A 203 -19.69 11.84 -58.64
C SER A 203 -18.98 10.49 -58.64
N SER A 204 -18.74 9.86 -57.49
CA SER A 204 -18.17 8.50 -57.43
C SER A 204 -18.86 7.62 -56.38
N ASP A 205 -20.08 7.17 -56.69
CA ASP A 205 -20.48 5.76 -56.60
C ASP A 205 -21.99 5.62 -56.84
N SER A 206 -22.37 5.61 -58.12
CA SER A 206 -23.67 5.13 -58.54
C SER A 206 -23.50 4.14 -59.70
N ALA A 207 -23.24 2.87 -59.39
CA ALA A 207 -23.43 1.78 -60.34
C ALA A 207 -23.78 0.44 -59.65
N SER A 208 -25.07 0.11 -59.75
CA SER A 208 -25.67 -1.23 -59.66
C SER A 208 -25.71 -1.96 -58.31
N ARG A 209 -26.90 -1.94 -57.67
CA ARG A 209 -27.46 -3.12 -57.00
C ARG A 209 -28.97 -3.17 -57.25
N HIS A 210 -29.41 -4.13 -58.07
CA HIS A 210 -30.79 -4.61 -58.04
C HIS A 210 -30.93 -5.76 -57.03
N PRO A 211 -32.10 -5.92 -56.36
CA PRO A 211 -32.29 -6.89 -55.29
C PRO A 211 -33.25 -8.03 -55.67
N GLU A 212 -32.86 -9.27 -55.40
CA GLU A 212 -33.73 -10.45 -55.24
C GLU A 212 -32.98 -11.39 -54.25
N GLY A 213 -33.52 -12.10 -53.28
CA GLY A 213 -34.88 -12.43 -52.87
C GLY A 213 -34.86 -13.81 -52.19
N LYS A 214 -35.10 -13.85 -50.87
CA LYS A 214 -35.66 -14.95 -50.04
C LYS A 214 -34.89 -16.26 -49.71
N SER A 215 -35.00 -16.56 -48.41
CA SER A 215 -35.34 -17.84 -47.73
C SER A 215 -34.31 -18.96 -47.52
N SER A 216 -33.84 -19.05 -46.26
CA SER A 216 -33.94 -20.18 -45.31
C SER A 216 -33.52 -21.62 -45.68
N LYS A 217 -32.74 -22.18 -44.75
CA LYS A 217 -32.60 -23.56 -44.22
C LYS A 217 -31.40 -24.42 -44.68
N GLU A 218 -30.64 -24.80 -43.64
CA GLU A 218 -30.14 -26.14 -43.28
C GLU A 218 -29.54 -27.04 -44.38
N ASN A 219 -28.23 -27.33 -44.27
CA ASN A 219 -27.70 -28.67 -43.95
C ASN A 219 -26.19 -28.77 -44.27
N PHE A 220 -25.41 -29.18 -43.27
CA PHE A 220 -24.21 -30.01 -43.45
C PHE A 220 -24.64 -31.39 -43.99
N PRO A 221 -23.82 -32.24 -44.67
CA PRO A 221 -22.43 -32.51 -44.28
C PRO A 221 -21.43 -32.97 -45.39
N LEU A 222 -20.16 -33.16 -44.98
CA LEU A 222 -19.17 -34.22 -45.29
C LEU A 222 -18.94 -34.61 -46.78
N GLU A 223 -17.73 -34.81 -47.30
CA GLU A 223 -16.61 -35.58 -46.74
C GLU A 223 -15.39 -35.52 -47.69
N GLY A 224 -14.18 -35.82 -47.19
CA GLY A 224 -13.16 -36.46 -48.02
C GLY A 224 -11.75 -35.86 -48.07
N VAL A 225 -11.09 -35.65 -46.92
CA VAL A 225 -9.88 -36.39 -46.47
C VAL A 225 -8.61 -36.28 -47.36
N ILE A 226 -7.50 -35.77 -46.81
CA ILE A 226 -6.26 -36.50 -46.47
C ILE A 226 -5.09 -35.51 -46.29
N ARG A 227 -4.43 -35.69 -45.14
CA ARG A 227 -3.19 -35.10 -44.65
C ARG A 227 -2.00 -35.43 -45.57
N GLU A 228 -1.00 -34.56 -45.66
CA GLU A 228 0.32 -34.75 -45.00
C GLU A 228 1.33 -33.68 -45.43
N SER A 229 2.22 -33.43 -44.47
CA SER A 229 3.52 -32.74 -44.46
C SER A 229 4.32 -32.69 -45.77
N ASP A 230 4.99 -31.57 -46.04
CA ASP A 230 6.46 -31.51 -45.99
C ASP A 230 7.07 -30.12 -46.16
N SER A 231 8.32 -30.05 -45.72
CA SER A 231 9.23 -28.93 -45.50
C SER A 231 9.88 -28.30 -46.74
N SER A 232 10.35 -27.06 -46.53
CA SER A 232 11.57 -26.44 -47.08
C SER A 232 11.71 -26.13 -48.58
N GLY A 233 12.07 -24.87 -48.86
CA GLY A 233 13.28 -24.61 -49.66
C GLY A 233 13.11 -24.04 -51.08
N ALA A 234 13.45 -22.75 -51.19
CA ALA A 234 14.31 -22.14 -52.21
C ALA A 234 13.76 -21.73 -53.60
N ALA A 235 14.13 -20.48 -53.92
CA ALA A 235 14.81 -20.06 -55.15
C ALA A 235 14.03 -19.42 -56.32
N VAL A 236 14.25 -18.10 -56.43
CA VAL A 236 14.86 -17.39 -57.58
C VAL A 236 14.00 -16.37 -58.36
N LEU A 237 14.58 -15.17 -58.35
CA LEU A 237 14.31 -13.90 -59.02
C LEU A 237 14.22 -13.96 -60.56
N PRO A 238 13.87 -12.81 -61.18
CA PRO A 238 14.92 -12.09 -61.90
C PRO A 238 15.06 -10.60 -61.53
N HIS A 239 16.33 -10.17 -61.45
CA HIS A 239 16.88 -8.80 -61.38
C HIS A 239 16.71 -8.06 -62.74
N LYS A 240 16.77 -6.72 -62.92
CA LYS A 240 17.56 -5.57 -62.39
C LYS A 240 17.03 -4.28 -63.12
N PRO A 241 17.55 -3.02 -62.93
CA PRO A 241 18.55 -2.51 -61.97
C PRO A 241 18.12 -1.22 -61.23
N ALA A 242 19.05 -0.75 -60.39
CA ALA A 242 18.98 0.32 -59.42
C ALA A 242 19.02 1.75 -59.98
N GLU A 243 18.52 2.70 -59.20
CA GLU A 243 19.12 4.02 -59.01
C GLU A 243 18.94 4.47 -57.55
N ILE A 244 20.04 4.95 -56.97
CA ILE A 244 20.15 5.53 -55.64
C ILE A 244 19.81 7.00 -55.81
N GLU A 245 18.74 7.48 -55.18
CA GLU A 245 18.54 8.91 -54.97
C GLU A 245 18.56 9.19 -53.48
N MET A 246 19.63 9.87 -53.06
CA MET A 246 19.65 10.70 -51.87
C MET A 246 18.61 11.80 -52.08
N GLU A 247 17.52 11.83 -51.31
CA GLU A 247 16.74 13.05 -51.21
C GLU A 247 17.40 13.97 -50.18
N GLU A 248 18.04 14.99 -50.75
CA GLU A 248 18.59 16.18 -50.11
C GLU A 248 17.56 16.86 -49.22
N GLU A 249 18.04 17.40 -48.10
CA GLU A 249 17.36 18.44 -47.35
C GLU A 249 17.06 19.63 -48.28
N ARG A 250 15.85 19.67 -48.83
CA ARG A 250 15.34 20.89 -49.45
C ARG A 250 14.80 21.81 -48.34
N GLU A 251 15.60 22.81 -48.03
CA GLU A 251 15.10 24.10 -47.56
C GLU A 251 14.07 24.59 -48.59
N GLU A 252 12.78 24.48 -48.29
CA GLU A 252 11.77 25.22 -49.03
C GLU A 252 11.90 26.71 -48.66
N GLU A 253 12.54 27.44 -49.57
CA GLU A 253 12.48 28.88 -49.69
C GLU A 253 11.04 29.38 -49.57
N LEU A 254 10.90 30.53 -48.88
CA LEU A 254 9.66 31.27 -48.77
C LEU A 254 9.05 31.58 -50.15
N SER A 255 8.07 30.80 -50.57
CA SER A 255 7.05 31.30 -51.49
C SER A 255 6.17 32.33 -50.74
N PRO A 256 5.85 33.50 -51.33
CA PRO A 256 5.00 34.49 -50.70
C PRO A 256 3.60 33.89 -50.47
N PRO A 257 2.89 34.27 -49.41
CA PRO A 257 1.65 33.61 -49.03
C PRO A 257 0.63 33.74 -50.17
N LEU A 258 0.28 32.61 -50.78
CA LEU A 258 -0.91 32.50 -51.62
C LEU A 258 -2.09 32.97 -50.79
N ALA A 259 -2.66 34.09 -51.21
CA ALA A 259 -3.82 34.71 -50.58
C ALA A 259 -4.95 33.70 -50.49
N VAL A 260 -5.35 33.37 -49.27
CA VAL A 260 -6.55 32.59 -48.98
C VAL A 260 -7.73 33.42 -49.49
N ASP A 261 -8.43 32.92 -50.51
CA ASP A 261 -9.63 33.56 -51.04
C ASP A 261 -10.75 33.38 -50.01
N LEU A 262 -10.93 34.39 -49.15
CA LEU A 262 -12.01 34.44 -48.16
C LEU A 262 -13.34 34.53 -48.91
N LEU A 263 -14.31 33.70 -48.51
CA LEU A 263 -15.69 33.70 -49.05
C LEU A 263 -16.41 35.06 -48.89
N VAL A 264 -15.90 35.97 -48.05
CA VAL A 264 -16.30 37.38 -48.04
C VAL A 264 -15.07 38.27 -47.85
N LYS A 265 -14.88 39.24 -48.76
CA LYS A 265 -13.86 40.29 -48.61
C LYS A 265 -14.41 41.41 -47.72
N PRO A 266 -13.71 41.85 -46.66
CA PRO A 266 -14.21 42.91 -45.78
C PRO A 266 -14.44 44.18 -46.60
N LYS A 267 -15.68 44.70 -46.56
CA LYS A 267 -16.03 45.98 -47.17
C LYS A 267 -15.77 47.09 -46.16
N LYS A 268 -15.18 48.22 -46.58
CA LYS A 268 -14.86 49.41 -45.76
C LYS A 268 -16.05 50.06 -45.01
N GLU A 269 -17.26 49.58 -45.25
CA GLU A 269 -18.50 50.02 -44.59
C GLU A 269 -18.79 49.24 -43.30
N TRP A 270 -18.02 48.16 -43.03
CA TRP A 270 -18.19 47.35 -41.83
C TRP A 270 -17.43 47.96 -40.66
N VAL A 271 -18.16 48.69 -39.83
CA VAL A 271 -17.62 49.36 -38.64
C VAL A 271 -16.88 48.33 -37.77
N HIS A 272 -15.56 48.51 -37.62
CA HIS A 272 -14.62 47.70 -36.83
C HIS A 272 -14.27 46.28 -37.35
N MET A 273 -14.48 45.97 -38.63
CA MET A 273 -14.09 44.67 -39.24
C MET A 273 -12.97 44.78 -40.30
N ASP A 274 -12.17 45.84 -40.24
CA ASP A 274 -11.08 46.11 -41.19
C ASP A 274 -9.82 45.27 -40.95
N LYS A 275 -9.70 44.64 -39.76
CA LYS A 275 -8.57 43.77 -39.39
C LYS A 275 -9.00 42.30 -39.37
N LEU A 276 -8.49 41.53 -40.32
CA LEU A 276 -8.59 40.07 -40.32
C LEU A 276 -7.73 39.50 -39.20
N GLU A 277 -8.34 38.71 -38.32
CA GLU A 277 -7.65 38.02 -37.23
C GLU A 277 -7.31 36.58 -37.67
N PRO A 278 -6.07 36.31 -38.14
CA PRO A 278 -5.70 35.02 -38.72
C PRO A 278 -5.81 33.87 -37.71
N GLU A 279 -5.67 34.15 -36.42
CA GLU A 279 -5.87 33.18 -35.33
C GLU A 279 -7.33 32.72 -35.26
N LYS A 280 -8.28 33.64 -35.45
CA LYS A 280 -9.71 33.35 -35.62
C LYS A 280 -10.07 32.95 -37.06
N LEU A 281 -9.12 32.55 -37.89
CA LEU A 281 -9.41 31.84 -39.15
C LEU A 281 -8.86 30.41 -39.11
N LYS A 282 -7.89 30.13 -38.24
CA LYS A 282 -7.37 28.78 -38.01
C LYS A 282 -8.43 27.82 -37.45
N TRP A 283 -9.38 28.30 -36.63
CA TRP A 283 -10.48 27.48 -36.09
C TRP A 283 -11.49 26.99 -37.14
N MET A 284 -11.51 27.58 -38.34
CA MET A 284 -12.41 27.20 -39.44
C MET A 284 -11.76 26.21 -40.42
N ARG A 285 -10.56 25.70 -40.12
CA ARG A 285 -9.85 24.73 -40.96
C ARG A 285 -10.23 23.31 -40.54
N ASP A 286 -10.26 22.39 -41.51
CA ASP A 286 -10.42 20.96 -41.25
C ASP A 286 -9.29 20.45 -40.35
N LEU A 287 -9.64 19.54 -39.43
CA LEU A 287 -8.67 18.92 -38.53
C LEU A 287 -7.66 18.08 -39.35
N PRO A 288 -6.37 18.10 -39.01
CA PRO A 288 -5.38 17.25 -39.67
C PRO A 288 -5.71 15.77 -39.47
N ALA A 289 -5.40 14.94 -40.47
CA ALA A 289 -5.66 13.50 -40.40
C ALA A 289 -4.87 12.84 -39.25
N PRO A 290 -5.44 11.83 -38.55
CA PRO A 290 -4.75 11.13 -37.46
C PRO A 290 -3.40 10.55 -37.90
N ARG A 291 -2.36 10.73 -37.07
CA ARG A 291 -0.99 10.26 -37.37
C ARG A 291 -0.96 8.72 -37.50
N LYS A 292 -0.38 8.20 -38.59
CA LYS A 292 -0.26 6.75 -38.86
C LYS A 292 0.93 6.10 -38.11
N LYS A 293 0.84 4.77 -37.94
CA LYS A 293 1.56 3.83 -37.04
C LYS A 293 3.09 3.92 -36.86
N ASP A 294 3.84 4.77 -37.57
CA ASP A 294 5.32 4.65 -37.64
C ASP A 294 6.12 5.78 -36.96
N THR A 295 5.52 6.59 -36.08
CA THR A 295 6.27 7.62 -35.34
C THR A 295 6.86 7.09 -34.02
N LYS A 296 8.19 7.09 -33.90
CA LYS A 296 8.96 6.70 -32.69
C LYS A 296 8.84 7.67 -31.49
N LYS A 297 7.85 8.57 -31.46
CA LYS A 297 7.73 9.64 -30.45
C LYS A 297 6.65 9.27 -29.42
N ALA A 298 6.95 9.41 -28.13
CA ALA A 298 5.98 9.15 -27.06
C ALA A 298 4.74 10.04 -27.19
N MET A 299 3.55 9.47 -26.97
CA MET A 299 2.26 10.16 -27.10
C MET A 299 1.58 10.30 -25.74
N GLN A 300 0.85 11.40 -25.53
CA GLN A 300 0.11 11.66 -24.30
C GLN A 300 -1.07 10.68 -24.17
N ALA A 301 -1.24 10.13 -22.95
CA ALA A 301 -2.37 9.28 -22.60
C ALA A 301 -3.69 10.07 -22.63
N ARG A 302 -4.72 9.49 -23.28
CA ARG A 302 -6.06 10.08 -23.37
C ARG A 302 -7.11 9.07 -22.90
N PHE A 303 -8.13 9.59 -22.23
CA PHE A 303 -9.15 8.79 -21.56
C PHE A 303 -10.54 9.12 -22.12
N ASP A 304 -11.39 8.10 -22.22
CA ASP A 304 -12.81 8.30 -22.44
C ASP A 304 -13.54 8.75 -21.16
N PHE A 305 -14.84 9.03 -21.23
CA PHE A 305 -15.63 9.42 -20.06
C PHE A 305 -15.75 8.31 -19.00
N SER A 306 -15.57 7.05 -19.38
CA SER A 306 -15.52 5.90 -18.47
C SER A 306 -14.14 5.72 -17.82
N GLY A 307 -13.18 6.58 -18.13
CA GLY A 307 -11.80 6.51 -17.66
C GLY A 307 -10.96 5.41 -18.33
N SER A 308 -11.41 4.82 -19.43
CA SER A 308 -10.61 3.86 -20.21
C SER A 308 -9.57 4.58 -21.06
N LEU A 309 -8.38 3.99 -21.21
CA LEU A 309 -7.36 4.49 -22.13
C LEU A 309 -7.81 4.29 -23.58
N ILE A 310 -7.71 5.35 -24.38
CA ILE A 310 -7.97 5.29 -25.82
C ILE A 310 -6.64 5.09 -26.56
N PRO A 311 -6.47 3.99 -27.31
CA PRO A 311 -5.34 3.77 -28.19
C PRO A 311 -5.12 4.95 -29.15
N PRO A 312 -3.88 5.41 -29.35
CA PRO A 312 -3.60 6.58 -30.21
C PRO A 312 -4.01 6.43 -31.68
N THR A 313 -4.25 5.20 -32.15
CA THR A 313 -4.61 4.86 -33.52
C THR A 313 -6.11 4.72 -33.76
N GLU A 314 -6.93 4.84 -32.71
CA GLU A 314 -8.37 4.63 -32.80
C GLU A 314 -9.08 5.92 -33.23
N ASP A 315 -9.78 5.85 -34.37
CA ASP A 315 -10.55 6.97 -34.92
C ASP A 315 -12.03 6.83 -34.49
N LEU A 316 -12.39 7.53 -33.42
CA LEU A 316 -13.74 7.48 -32.85
C LEU A 316 -14.61 8.61 -33.40
N PRO A 317 -15.91 8.36 -33.69
CA PRO A 317 -16.80 9.38 -34.20
C PRO A 317 -16.93 10.62 -33.31
N THR A 318 -16.91 11.81 -33.92
CA THR A 318 -17.01 13.10 -33.22
C THR A 318 -18.31 13.30 -32.43
N HIS A 319 -19.41 12.64 -32.83
CA HIS A 319 -20.70 12.71 -32.13
C HIS A 319 -20.68 12.09 -30.73
N LEU A 320 -19.62 11.36 -30.36
CA LEU A 320 -19.44 10.80 -29.00
C LEU A 320 -19.02 11.85 -27.96
N GLY A 321 -18.72 13.09 -28.38
CA GLY A 321 -18.30 14.17 -27.47
C GLY A 321 -16.89 14.00 -26.88
N LEU A 322 -16.12 13.06 -27.42
CA LEU A 322 -14.75 12.75 -27.00
C LEU A 322 -13.69 13.63 -27.68
N HIS A 323 -14.07 14.45 -28.65
CA HIS A 323 -13.16 15.37 -29.32
C HIS A 323 -13.33 16.77 -28.73
N HIS A 324 -12.23 17.36 -28.29
CA HIS A 324 -12.20 18.69 -27.68
C HIS A 324 -11.15 19.57 -28.36
N HIS A 325 -11.35 20.90 -28.34
CA HIS A 325 -10.43 21.88 -28.91
C HIS A 325 -9.20 22.13 -28.00
N GLY A 326 -8.46 21.06 -27.70
CA GLY A 326 -7.21 21.08 -26.93
C GLY A 326 -5.96 21.21 -27.81
N GLU A 327 -4.81 20.77 -27.29
CA GLU A 327 -3.55 20.76 -28.04
C GLU A 327 -3.52 19.69 -29.15
N GLU A 328 -4.32 18.62 -29.00
CA GLU A 328 -4.45 17.51 -29.96
C GLU A 328 -5.93 17.31 -30.35
N PRO A 329 -6.58 18.26 -31.06
CA PRO A 329 -8.01 18.17 -31.37
C PRO A 329 -8.40 17.03 -32.32
N GLU A 330 -7.43 16.43 -33.02
CA GLU A 330 -7.61 15.31 -33.95
C GLU A 330 -7.74 13.93 -33.28
N ARG A 331 -7.43 13.81 -31.99
CA ARG A 331 -7.49 12.54 -31.26
C ARG A 331 -8.70 12.52 -30.32
N ALA A 332 -9.40 11.40 -30.24
CA ALA A 332 -10.47 11.21 -29.27
C ALA A 332 -9.91 11.06 -27.84
N GLY A 333 -10.67 11.54 -26.86
CA GLY A 333 -10.38 11.44 -25.43
C GLY A 333 -9.84 12.72 -24.82
N TYR A 334 -9.82 12.74 -23.49
CA TYR A 334 -9.31 13.84 -22.68
C TYR A 334 -8.01 13.41 -21.98
N SER A 335 -7.00 14.28 -22.00
CA SER A 335 -5.79 14.13 -21.18
C SER A 335 -6.07 14.54 -19.72
N LEU A 336 -5.22 14.09 -18.79
CA LEU A 336 -5.31 14.52 -17.38
C LEU A 336 -5.22 16.05 -17.23
N GLN A 337 -4.41 16.70 -18.07
CA GLN A 337 -4.25 18.16 -18.06
C GLN A 337 -5.52 18.89 -18.49
N GLU A 338 -6.20 18.39 -19.54
CA GLU A 338 -7.47 18.93 -20.00
C GLU A 338 -8.55 18.76 -18.93
N LEU A 339 -8.62 17.60 -18.28
CA LEU A 339 -9.56 17.36 -17.18
C LEU A 339 -9.34 18.31 -15.99
N PHE A 340 -8.08 18.61 -15.64
CA PHE A 340 -7.74 19.61 -14.61
C PHE A 340 -8.12 21.04 -15.01
N LEU A 341 -8.07 21.35 -16.30
CA LEU A 341 -8.51 22.65 -16.79
C LEU A 341 -10.03 22.75 -16.78
N LEU A 342 -10.73 21.72 -17.27
CA LEU A 342 -12.18 21.66 -17.38
C LEU A 342 -12.89 21.65 -16.02
N SER A 343 -12.29 21.01 -15.00
CA SER A 343 -12.81 21.02 -13.62
C SER A 343 -12.89 22.45 -13.02
N ARG A 344 -12.11 23.39 -13.56
CA ARG A 344 -12.07 24.81 -13.18
C ARG A 344 -12.78 25.73 -14.18
N SER A 345 -13.45 25.17 -15.18
CA SER A 345 -14.23 25.95 -16.17
C SER A 345 -15.34 26.75 -15.48
N GLN A 346 -15.85 27.79 -16.13
CA GLN A 346 -17.08 28.47 -15.71
C GLN A 346 -18.34 27.68 -16.09
N VAL A 347 -18.22 26.67 -16.97
CA VAL A 347 -19.34 25.87 -17.46
C VAL A 347 -19.59 24.67 -16.54
N ILE A 348 -20.72 24.66 -15.84
CA ILE A 348 -21.12 23.63 -14.87
C ILE A 348 -20.99 22.20 -15.44
N GLN A 349 -21.50 21.98 -16.65
CA GLN A 349 -21.48 20.67 -17.31
C GLN A 349 -20.06 20.17 -17.56
N GLN A 350 -19.14 21.05 -17.98
CA GLN A 350 -17.73 20.70 -18.19
C GLN A 350 -17.04 20.31 -16.89
N ARG A 351 -17.35 21.03 -15.80
CA ARG A 351 -16.76 20.75 -14.48
C ARG A 351 -17.22 19.42 -13.91
N SER A 352 -18.55 19.19 -13.93
CA SER A 352 -19.16 17.96 -13.44
C SER A 352 -18.64 16.76 -14.23
N LEU A 353 -18.62 16.86 -15.56
CA LEU A 353 -18.08 15.82 -16.45
C LEU A 353 -16.61 15.53 -16.16
N ALA A 354 -15.77 16.56 -16.04
CA ALA A 354 -14.34 16.39 -15.77
C ALA A 354 -14.08 15.71 -14.42
N LEU A 355 -14.80 16.11 -13.36
CA LEU A 355 -14.69 15.49 -12.04
C LEU A 355 -15.17 14.03 -12.04
N SER A 356 -16.27 13.73 -12.73
CA SER A 356 -16.75 12.35 -12.88
C SER A 356 -15.77 11.48 -13.68
N THR A 357 -15.18 12.02 -14.75
CA THR A 357 -14.14 11.30 -15.51
C THR A 357 -12.89 11.07 -14.65
N LEU A 358 -12.45 12.05 -13.87
CA LEU A 358 -11.35 11.87 -12.90
C LEU A 358 -11.68 10.79 -11.86
N ALA A 359 -12.91 10.74 -11.35
CA ALA A 359 -13.36 9.68 -10.43
C ALA A 359 -13.25 8.27 -11.06
N ASN A 360 -13.64 8.15 -12.34
CA ASN A 360 -13.56 6.89 -13.07
C ASN A 360 -12.11 6.47 -13.34
N ILE A 361 -11.25 7.42 -13.75
CA ILE A 361 -9.80 7.18 -13.90
C ILE A 361 -9.20 6.73 -12.58
N LEU A 362 -9.50 7.43 -11.48
CA LEU A 362 -9.03 7.08 -10.14
C LEU A 362 -9.48 5.69 -9.69
N SER A 363 -10.69 5.26 -10.07
CA SER A 363 -11.20 3.93 -9.73
C SER A 363 -10.46 2.84 -10.52
N LYS A 364 -10.24 3.07 -11.82
CA LYS A 364 -9.50 2.13 -12.70
C LYS A 364 -8.01 2.06 -12.39
N ALA A 365 -7.39 3.18 -12.02
CA ALA A 365 -6.01 3.23 -11.54
C ALA A 365 -5.83 2.34 -10.31
N ARG A 366 -6.77 2.43 -9.36
CA ARG A 366 -6.81 1.59 -8.15
C ARG A 366 -7.10 0.11 -8.43
N ALA A 367 -7.80 -0.20 -9.51
CA ALA A 367 -7.98 -1.58 -9.97
C ALA A 367 -6.73 -2.12 -10.70
N GLY A 368 -5.71 -1.29 -10.92
CA GLY A 368 -4.48 -1.67 -11.61
C GLY A 368 -4.59 -1.73 -13.14
N GLU A 369 -5.65 -1.16 -13.74
CA GLU A 369 -5.89 -1.23 -15.18
C GLU A 369 -4.82 -0.52 -16.03
N PHE A 370 -4.08 0.43 -15.45
CA PHE A 370 -3.10 1.25 -16.18
C PHE A 370 -1.64 0.81 -16.03
N THR A 371 -1.32 -0.04 -15.04
CA THR A 371 0.05 -0.36 -14.65
C THR A 371 0.87 -1.04 -15.76
N SER A 372 0.22 -1.76 -16.68
CA SER A 372 0.87 -2.41 -17.83
C SER A 372 0.99 -1.52 -19.06
N VAL A 373 0.25 -0.41 -19.11
CA VAL A 373 0.07 0.41 -20.31
C VAL A 373 0.74 1.78 -20.18
N LEU A 374 0.75 2.36 -18.99
CA LEU A 374 1.33 3.68 -18.72
C LEU A 374 2.68 3.57 -18.01
N LYS A 375 3.60 4.47 -18.37
CA LYS A 375 4.84 4.70 -17.61
C LYS A 375 4.55 5.72 -16.49
N GLY A 376 4.58 5.27 -15.23
CA GLY A 376 4.37 6.09 -14.04
C GLY A 376 3.10 5.73 -13.26
N ASN A 377 2.86 6.41 -12.13
CA ASN A 377 1.70 6.19 -11.26
C ASN A 377 0.71 7.35 -11.44
N VAL A 378 -0.49 7.04 -11.94
CA VAL A 378 -1.53 8.04 -12.22
C VAL A 378 -1.94 8.78 -10.93
N MET A 379 -2.11 8.06 -9.82
CA MET A 379 -2.51 8.67 -8.56
C MET A 379 -1.45 9.63 -8.00
N ALA A 380 -0.17 9.24 -8.02
CA ALA A 380 0.93 10.11 -7.60
C ALA A 380 0.98 11.39 -8.44
N THR A 381 0.85 11.24 -9.76
CA THR A 381 0.84 12.37 -10.71
C THR A 381 -0.32 13.34 -10.43
N LEU A 382 -1.51 12.82 -10.13
CA LEU A 382 -2.68 13.61 -9.79
C LEU A 382 -2.53 14.33 -8.44
N LEU A 383 -2.00 13.64 -7.43
CA LEU A 383 -1.74 14.22 -6.10
C LEU A 383 -0.70 15.34 -6.18
N ASP A 384 0.42 15.12 -6.88
CA ASP A 384 1.47 16.12 -7.09
C ASP A 384 0.96 17.36 -7.86
N ALA A 385 -0.03 17.18 -8.74
CA ALA A 385 -0.69 18.29 -9.45
C ALA A 385 -1.67 19.10 -8.58
N GLY A 386 -1.96 18.66 -7.35
CA GLY A 386 -2.88 19.33 -6.44
C GLY A 386 -4.34 18.88 -6.56
N LEU A 387 -4.61 17.63 -6.98
CA LEU A 387 -5.97 17.06 -7.03
C LEU A 387 -6.73 17.24 -5.71
N LEU A 388 -6.05 17.08 -4.58
CA LEU A 388 -6.63 17.17 -3.24
C LEU A 388 -7.31 18.52 -3.00
N PHE A 389 -6.63 19.61 -3.36
CA PHE A 389 -7.15 20.97 -3.24
C PHE A 389 -8.27 21.22 -4.24
N LEU A 390 -8.12 20.74 -5.49
CA LEU A 390 -9.16 20.83 -6.51
C LEU A 390 -10.47 20.19 -6.03
N LEU A 391 -10.42 18.98 -5.47
CA LEU A 391 -11.60 18.29 -4.93
C LEU A 391 -12.17 19.04 -3.72
N ARG A 392 -11.32 19.55 -2.82
CA ARG A 392 -11.77 20.35 -1.68
C ARG A 392 -12.52 21.60 -2.12
N PHE A 393 -12.04 22.31 -3.14
CA PHE A 393 -12.73 23.50 -3.69
C PHE A 393 -14.02 23.11 -4.41
N ALA A 394 -14.03 22.02 -5.17
CA ALA A 394 -15.22 21.55 -5.87
C ALA A 394 -16.34 21.09 -4.92
N LEU A 395 -16.00 20.63 -3.71
CA LEU A 395 -16.98 20.34 -2.67
C LEU A 395 -17.69 21.59 -2.14
N ASP A 396 -17.09 22.78 -2.23
CA ASP A 396 -17.71 24.05 -1.82
C ASP A 396 -18.63 24.65 -2.91
N ASP A 397 -18.79 23.97 -4.04
CA ASP A 397 -19.63 24.47 -5.13
C ASP A 397 -21.11 24.54 -4.73
N SER A 398 -21.80 25.57 -5.24
CA SER A 398 -23.24 25.75 -5.01
C SER A 398 -24.10 24.77 -5.81
N VAL A 399 -23.55 24.15 -6.86
CA VAL A 399 -24.28 23.21 -7.72
C VAL A 399 -24.11 21.79 -7.22
N GLU A 400 -25.21 21.15 -6.83
CA GLU A 400 -25.21 19.78 -6.29
C GLU A 400 -24.53 18.77 -7.22
N GLY A 401 -24.70 18.89 -8.54
CA GLY A 401 -24.07 17.99 -9.51
C GLY A 401 -22.53 18.08 -9.56
N VAL A 402 -21.96 19.25 -9.28
CA VAL A 402 -20.50 19.43 -9.19
C VAL A 402 -19.99 18.89 -7.85
N MET A 403 -20.68 19.24 -6.76
CA MET A 403 -20.36 18.74 -5.42
C MET A 403 -20.46 17.20 -5.34
N SER A 404 -21.49 16.60 -5.93
CA SER A 404 -21.67 15.16 -6.01
C SER A 404 -20.54 14.47 -6.78
N ALA A 405 -20.15 15.02 -7.94
CA ALA A 405 -19.00 14.51 -8.69
C ALA A 405 -17.69 14.64 -7.91
N ALA A 406 -17.50 15.72 -7.15
CA ALA A 406 -16.34 15.92 -6.28
C ALA A 406 -16.31 14.94 -5.10
N ALA A 407 -17.45 14.70 -4.44
CA ALA A 407 -17.58 13.71 -3.37
C ALA A 407 -17.28 12.30 -3.89
N HIS A 408 -17.79 11.96 -5.08
CA HIS A 408 -17.51 10.68 -5.71
C HIS A 408 -16.03 10.53 -6.11
N ALA A 409 -15.40 11.58 -6.63
CA ALA A 409 -13.97 11.59 -6.93
C ALA A 409 -13.10 11.50 -5.68
N LEU A 410 -13.52 12.11 -4.57
CA LEU A 410 -12.82 12.00 -3.28
C LEU A 410 -12.97 10.61 -2.68
N LYS A 411 -14.16 10.00 -2.78
CA LYS A 411 -14.39 8.60 -2.39
C LYS A 411 -13.55 7.67 -3.24
N ALA A 412 -13.53 7.89 -4.56
CA ALA A 412 -12.65 7.17 -5.46
C ALA A 412 -11.21 7.31 -4.97
N LEU A 413 -10.69 8.52 -4.73
CA LEU A 413 -9.32 8.77 -4.26
C LEU A 413 -8.96 8.11 -2.93
N LEU A 414 -9.86 8.07 -1.95
CA LEU A 414 -9.52 7.67 -0.57
C LEU A 414 -9.86 6.21 -0.25
N VAL A 415 -10.93 5.68 -0.85
CA VAL A 415 -11.57 4.44 -0.39
C VAL A 415 -11.34 3.31 -1.40
N CYS A 416 -10.71 2.24 -0.93
CA CYS A 416 -10.69 0.95 -1.63
C CYS A 416 -11.82 0.06 -1.09
N THR A 417 -12.82 -0.24 -1.91
CA THR A 417 -13.97 -1.05 -1.51
C THR A 417 -13.57 -2.49 -1.22
N GLU A 418 -12.63 -3.05 -1.97
CA GLU A 418 -12.14 -4.42 -1.80
C GLU A 418 -11.38 -4.60 -0.49
N ASP A 419 -10.64 -3.59 -0.04
CA ASP A 419 -9.96 -3.57 1.26
C ASP A 419 -10.97 -3.59 2.41
N GLU A 420 -12.04 -2.80 2.30
CA GLU A 420 -13.11 -2.76 3.30
C GLU A 420 -13.90 -4.06 3.36
N GLU A 421 -14.16 -4.69 2.21
CA GLU A 421 -14.78 -6.02 2.15
C GLU A 421 -13.88 -7.10 2.75
N CYS A 422 -12.57 -7.02 2.51
CA CYS A 422 -11.58 -7.94 3.04
C CYS A 422 -11.56 -7.88 4.57
N LEU A 423 -11.48 -6.68 5.16
CA LEU A 423 -11.52 -6.46 6.61
C LEU A 423 -12.82 -6.97 7.24
N ASP A 424 -13.96 -6.78 6.55
CA ASP A 424 -15.25 -7.25 7.02
C ASP A 424 -15.35 -8.79 6.96
N TYR A 425 -14.81 -9.41 5.91
CA TYR A 425 -14.80 -10.86 5.73
C TYR A 425 -13.96 -11.57 6.80
N THR A 426 -12.77 -11.04 7.11
CA THR A 426 -11.86 -11.62 8.10
C THR A 426 -12.24 -11.29 9.54
N PHE A 427 -13.24 -10.44 9.78
CA PHE A 427 -13.60 -9.97 11.13
C PHE A 427 -13.84 -11.12 12.13
N SER A 428 -14.44 -12.22 11.67
CA SER A 428 -14.75 -13.41 12.49
C SER A 428 -13.55 -14.32 12.75
N TRP A 429 -12.41 -14.07 12.10
CA TRP A 429 -11.19 -14.83 12.33
C TRP A 429 -10.63 -14.51 13.71
N PHE A 430 -9.78 -15.40 14.23
CA PHE A 430 -9.04 -15.12 15.45
C PHE A 430 -8.24 -13.82 15.28
N HIS A 431 -8.49 -12.85 16.16
CA HIS A 431 -7.93 -11.50 16.11
C HIS A 431 -8.26 -10.67 14.85
N GLY A 432 -9.23 -11.08 14.04
CA GLY A 432 -9.67 -10.33 12.85
C GLY A 432 -10.32 -8.97 13.16
N LEU A 433 -10.70 -8.74 14.41
CA LEU A 433 -11.16 -7.46 14.96
C LEU A 433 -10.10 -6.35 14.86
N ALA A 434 -8.81 -6.72 14.95
CA ALA A 434 -7.70 -5.79 15.01
C ALA A 434 -7.09 -5.55 13.62
N SER A 435 -6.75 -4.29 13.34
CA SER A 435 -6.09 -3.90 12.09
C SER A 435 -5.02 -2.84 12.35
N PHE A 436 -3.99 -2.81 11.51
CA PHE A 436 -3.00 -1.73 11.52
C PHE A 436 -3.65 -0.41 11.09
N PRO A 437 -3.27 0.73 11.68
CA PRO A 437 -3.65 2.03 11.18
C PRO A 437 -3.08 2.22 9.77
N LEU A 438 -3.85 2.82 8.87
CA LEU A 438 -3.44 3.06 7.49
C LEU A 438 -2.64 4.36 7.36
N LEU A 439 -1.49 4.41 8.07
CA LEU A 439 -0.57 5.54 8.15
C LEU A 439 0.52 5.47 7.08
N PRO A 440 0.89 6.60 6.43
CA PRO A 440 2.08 6.65 5.57
C PRO A 440 3.33 6.18 6.31
N SER A 441 4.24 5.48 5.61
CA SER A 441 5.56 5.20 6.16
C SER A 441 6.30 6.52 6.35
N ALA A 442 6.62 6.87 7.60
CA ALA A 442 7.40 8.06 7.88
C ALA A 442 8.74 7.96 7.13
N PRO A 443 9.10 8.92 6.26
CA PRO A 443 10.49 9.01 5.84
C PRO A 443 11.31 9.24 7.11
N GLU A 444 12.40 8.47 7.26
CA GLU A 444 13.49 8.83 8.15
C GLU A 444 14.04 10.17 7.63
N GLU A 445 13.38 11.28 7.98
CA GLU A 445 13.98 12.60 7.93
C GLU A 445 15.10 12.52 8.97
N GLU A 446 16.32 12.16 8.52
CA GLU A 446 17.55 12.41 9.26
C GLU A 446 17.52 13.90 9.59
N ASP A 447 17.12 14.24 10.81
CA ASP A 447 17.07 15.61 11.33
C ASP A 447 18.52 16.11 11.50
N GLU A 448 19.27 16.26 10.41
CA GLU A 448 20.62 16.84 10.39
C GLU A 448 20.62 18.26 11.02
N GLU A 449 19.47 18.94 11.03
CA GLU A 449 19.31 20.29 11.58
C GLU A 449 19.17 20.32 13.13
N ASP A 450 18.81 19.22 13.80
CA ASP A 450 18.62 19.19 15.26
C ASP A 450 19.78 18.57 16.03
N GLU A 451 20.74 17.96 15.35
CA GLU A 451 21.96 17.42 15.98
C GLU A 451 22.89 18.53 16.51
N GLU A 452 22.80 19.76 15.98
CA GLU A 452 23.62 20.91 16.40
C GLU A 452 22.95 21.81 17.47
N LEU A 453 21.73 21.49 17.93
CA LEU A 453 20.96 22.33 18.87
C LEU A 453 20.90 21.76 20.29
N ASP A 454 21.07 22.64 21.29
CA ASP A 454 20.98 22.33 22.72
C ASP A 454 19.60 21.73 23.09
N GLU A 455 19.54 20.73 23.98
CA GLU A 455 18.33 19.96 24.34
C GLU A 455 17.15 20.83 24.78
N SER A 456 17.43 22.02 25.33
CA SER A 456 16.41 22.99 25.73
C SER A 456 15.79 23.80 24.58
N MET A 457 16.36 23.74 23.37
CA MET A 457 15.90 24.43 22.15
C MET A 457 15.34 23.48 21.08
N LYS A 458 15.35 22.16 21.31
CA LYS A 458 14.72 21.18 20.43
C LYS A 458 13.21 21.42 20.40
N GLN A 459 12.70 21.76 19.22
CA GLN A 459 11.27 21.97 19.02
C GLN A 459 10.54 20.63 19.17
N THR A 460 9.40 20.64 19.86
CA THR A 460 8.56 19.44 19.93
C THR A 460 8.06 19.08 18.53
N ALA A 461 7.88 17.78 18.25
CA ALA A 461 7.39 17.30 16.96
C ALA A 461 6.10 18.02 16.51
N LYS A 462 5.24 18.38 17.47
CA LYS A 462 4.00 19.12 17.24
C LYS A 462 4.23 20.56 16.73
N GLU A 463 5.21 21.28 17.29
CA GLU A 463 5.53 22.65 16.86
C GLU A 463 6.19 22.69 15.48
N LYS A 464 7.06 21.72 15.17
CA LYS A 464 7.65 21.57 13.83
C LYS A 464 6.56 21.30 12.78
N GLU A 465 5.60 20.46 13.13
CA GLU A 465 4.52 20.06 12.25
C GLU A 465 3.50 21.19 11.98
N GLU A 466 3.16 21.98 13.00
CA GLU A 466 2.28 23.14 12.85
C GLU A 466 2.84 24.20 11.89
N ARG A 467 4.17 24.29 11.76
CA ARG A 467 4.86 25.18 10.81
C ARG A 467 4.88 24.67 9.37
N LYS A 468 4.68 23.37 9.13
CA LYS A 468 4.63 22.79 7.75
C LYS A 468 3.44 23.39 6.99
N SER A 469 3.61 23.72 5.72
CA SER A 469 2.50 24.27 4.91
C SER A 469 1.42 23.20 4.67
N ASP A 470 0.17 23.60 4.39
CA ASP A 470 -0.92 22.65 4.10
C ASP A 470 -0.58 21.70 2.94
N HIS A 471 0.14 22.23 1.94
CA HIS A 471 0.65 21.46 0.81
C HIS A 471 1.67 20.40 1.24
N ASP A 472 2.63 20.77 2.08
CA ASP A 472 3.68 19.84 2.52
C ASP A 472 3.10 18.73 3.40
N VAL A 473 2.16 19.08 4.29
CA VAL A 473 1.42 18.09 5.08
C VAL A 473 0.62 17.15 4.17
N ALA A 474 -0.13 17.67 3.19
CA ALA A 474 -0.91 16.85 2.26
C ALA A 474 -0.05 15.97 1.35
N ARG A 475 1.18 16.40 1.04
CA ARG A 475 2.14 15.61 0.26
C ARG A 475 2.71 14.44 1.07
N GLN A 476 3.00 14.66 2.36
CA GLN A 476 3.48 13.61 3.27
C GLN A 476 2.34 12.66 3.68
N ASP A 477 1.16 13.20 3.97
CA ASP A 477 -0.01 12.46 4.45
C ASP A 477 -1.31 13.10 3.92
N VAL A 478 -1.96 12.39 3.00
CA VAL A 478 -3.17 12.85 2.33
C VAL A 478 -4.33 13.04 3.31
N VAL A 479 -4.53 12.12 4.26
CA VAL A 479 -5.67 12.18 5.20
C VAL A 479 -5.47 13.31 6.20
N LYS A 480 -4.26 13.44 6.74
CA LYS A 480 -3.90 14.52 7.65
C LYS A 480 -3.96 15.89 6.97
N GLY A 481 -3.54 15.97 5.71
CA GLY A 481 -3.73 17.16 4.86
C GLY A 481 -5.21 17.56 4.72
N LEU A 482 -6.10 16.60 4.44
CA LEU A 482 -7.55 16.85 4.35
C LEU A 482 -8.16 17.36 5.66
N LEU A 483 -7.70 16.82 6.80
CA LEU A 483 -8.12 17.27 8.11
C LEU A 483 -7.66 18.72 8.38
N LYS A 484 -6.40 19.04 8.02
CA LYS A 484 -5.83 20.39 8.16
C LYS A 484 -6.61 21.44 7.34
N ILE A 485 -7.04 21.10 6.12
CA ILE A 485 -7.87 21.97 5.26
C ILE A 485 -9.37 21.93 5.56
N LYS A 486 -9.76 21.49 6.77
CA LYS A 486 -11.12 21.51 7.30
C LYS A 486 -12.14 20.76 6.43
N LEU A 487 -11.82 19.53 5.99
CA LEU A 487 -12.76 18.68 5.26
C LEU A 487 -13.99 18.28 6.11
N LEU A 488 -13.80 17.91 7.39
CA LEU A 488 -14.89 17.36 8.23
C LEU A 488 -16.09 18.31 8.39
N PRO A 489 -15.92 19.61 8.71
CA PRO A 489 -17.05 20.53 8.80
C PRO A 489 -17.83 20.67 7.48
N ARG A 490 -17.13 20.54 6.33
CA ARG A 490 -17.77 20.59 5.00
C ARG A 490 -18.58 19.33 4.72
N LEU A 491 -18.05 18.14 5.02
CA LEU A 491 -18.80 16.88 4.89
C LEU A 491 -20.05 16.89 5.78
N ARG A 492 -19.93 17.36 7.03
CA ARG A 492 -21.08 17.58 7.92
C ARG A 492 -22.12 18.50 7.28
N TYR A 493 -21.70 19.67 6.78
CA TYR A 493 -22.62 20.62 6.15
C TYR A 493 -23.39 20.00 4.97
N ILE A 494 -22.71 19.19 4.15
CA ILE A 494 -23.35 18.49 3.03
C ILE A 494 -24.42 17.52 3.56
N LEU A 495 -24.10 16.71 4.58
CA LEU A 495 -25.05 15.75 5.15
C LEU A 495 -26.23 16.43 5.85
N GLU A 496 -25.99 17.52 6.59
CA GLU A 496 -26.99 18.17 7.45
C GLU A 496 -27.88 19.16 6.67
N VAL A 497 -27.27 20.03 5.86
CA VAL A 497 -27.94 21.18 5.25
C VAL A 497 -28.33 20.90 3.80
N ILE A 498 -27.41 20.39 2.99
CA ILE A 498 -27.68 20.13 1.56
C ILE A 498 -28.62 18.93 1.39
N ARG A 499 -28.46 17.89 2.22
CA ARG A 499 -29.21 16.64 2.17
C ARG A 499 -29.22 15.99 0.77
N PRO A 500 -28.04 15.58 0.26
CA PRO A 500 -27.89 15.13 -1.12
C PRO A 500 -28.49 13.75 -1.38
N SER A 501 -28.44 13.32 -2.64
CA SER A 501 -28.87 11.97 -3.04
C SER A 501 -28.23 10.83 -2.22
N PRO A 502 -28.92 9.67 -2.08
CA PRO A 502 -28.43 8.51 -1.34
C PRO A 502 -27.00 8.07 -1.67
N ARG A 503 -26.60 8.14 -2.94
CA ARG A 503 -25.24 7.77 -3.38
C ARG A 503 -24.18 8.66 -2.74
N VAL A 504 -24.42 9.97 -2.68
CA VAL A 504 -23.48 10.92 -2.07
C VAL A 504 -23.39 10.72 -0.57
N VAL A 505 -24.50 10.41 0.10
CA VAL A 505 -24.51 10.06 1.53
C VAL A 505 -23.61 8.85 1.80
N GLN A 506 -23.74 7.78 0.99
CA GLN A 506 -22.89 6.59 1.11
C GLN A 506 -21.41 6.92 0.84
N ASP A 507 -21.11 7.70 -0.22
CA ASP A 507 -19.74 8.13 -0.54
C ASP A 507 -19.11 8.91 0.65
N ILE A 508 -19.86 9.79 1.31
CA ILE A 508 -19.39 10.55 2.48
C ILE A 508 -19.16 9.63 3.68
N LEU A 509 -20.06 8.69 3.97
CA LEU A 509 -19.88 7.73 5.06
C LEU A 509 -18.63 6.86 4.83
N ASP A 510 -18.38 6.42 3.60
CA ASP A 510 -17.18 5.67 3.23
C ASP A 510 -15.90 6.51 3.43
N ILE A 511 -15.92 7.78 3.05
CA ILE A 511 -14.81 8.71 3.30
C ILE A 511 -14.55 8.86 4.81
N LEU A 512 -15.60 9.02 5.62
CA LEU A 512 -15.48 9.13 7.08
C LEU A 512 -14.94 7.85 7.71
N ILE A 513 -15.35 6.67 7.22
CA ILE A 513 -14.79 5.37 7.63
C ILE A 513 -13.28 5.33 7.34
N ARG A 514 -12.85 5.71 6.12
CA ARG A 514 -11.44 5.72 5.76
C ARG A 514 -10.61 6.70 6.60
N ILE A 515 -11.15 7.87 6.94
CA ILE A 515 -10.50 8.85 7.83
C ILE A 515 -10.39 8.28 9.25
N ALA A 516 -11.43 7.61 9.75
CA ALA A 516 -11.40 6.98 11.08
C ALA A 516 -10.38 5.83 11.19
N ARG A 517 -10.13 5.08 10.11
CA ARG A 517 -9.11 4.01 10.05
C ARG A 517 -7.67 4.52 9.95
N HIS A 518 -7.49 5.79 9.63
CA HIS A 518 -6.15 6.35 9.42
C HIS A 518 -5.32 6.30 10.71
N SER A 519 -5.88 6.79 11.83
CA SER A 519 -5.23 6.74 13.14
C SER A 519 -6.23 7.02 14.26
N SER A 520 -5.85 6.69 15.50
CA SER A 520 -6.64 7.08 16.68
C SER A 520 -6.80 8.60 16.79
N ALA A 521 -5.79 9.38 16.39
CA ALA A 521 -5.87 10.85 16.38
C ALA A 521 -6.91 11.35 15.38
N SER A 522 -6.96 10.78 14.17
CA SER A 522 -7.96 11.10 13.15
C SER A 522 -9.37 10.73 13.63
N ALA A 523 -9.56 9.56 14.25
CA ALA A 523 -10.84 9.15 14.82
C ALA A 523 -11.33 10.11 15.94
N ILE A 524 -10.43 10.58 16.80
CA ILE A 524 -10.75 11.58 17.84
C ILE A 524 -11.17 12.90 17.21
N GLN A 525 -10.51 13.38 16.15
CA GLN A 525 -10.92 14.59 15.43
C GLN A 525 -12.31 14.45 14.80
N VAL A 526 -12.63 13.27 14.24
CA VAL A 526 -13.97 12.97 13.72
C VAL A 526 -15.02 13.03 14.84
N LEU A 527 -14.76 12.41 16.00
CA LEU A 527 -15.64 12.48 17.17
C LEU A 527 -15.72 13.90 17.77
N GLY A 528 -14.68 14.71 17.59
CA GLY A 528 -14.60 16.09 18.03
C GLY A 528 -15.26 17.10 17.09
N CYS A 529 -15.62 16.70 15.87
CA CYS A 529 -16.27 17.59 14.90
C CYS A 529 -17.68 17.98 15.39
N PRO A 530 -17.97 19.28 15.62
CA PRO A 530 -19.27 19.73 16.10
C PRO A 530 -20.41 19.27 15.19
N ARG A 531 -21.54 18.85 15.78
CA ARG A 531 -22.79 18.39 15.14
C ARG A 531 -22.69 17.19 14.20
N LEU A 532 -21.51 16.79 13.72
CA LEU A 532 -21.37 15.65 12.79
C LEU A 532 -21.98 14.36 13.33
N MET A 533 -21.69 14.04 14.59
CA MET A 533 -22.22 12.82 15.18
C MET A 533 -23.70 12.92 15.50
N GLU A 534 -24.19 14.11 15.87
CA GLU A 534 -25.62 14.36 16.06
C GLU A 534 -26.39 14.16 14.75
N THR A 535 -25.88 14.68 13.63
CA THR A 535 -26.45 14.45 12.29
C THR A 535 -26.46 12.96 11.94
N VAL A 536 -25.34 12.25 12.12
CA VAL A 536 -25.27 10.82 11.80
C VAL A 536 -26.26 10.00 12.64
N MET A 537 -26.34 10.29 13.94
CA MET A 537 -27.22 9.55 14.87
C MET A 537 -28.71 9.86 14.66
N SER A 538 -29.07 11.10 14.30
CA SER A 538 -30.47 11.49 14.08
C SER A 538 -31.00 11.07 12.72
N GLU A 539 -30.18 11.22 11.67
CA GLU A 539 -30.62 11.04 10.30
C GLU A 539 -30.39 9.62 9.76
N PHE A 540 -29.33 8.93 10.20
CA PHE A 540 -28.91 7.64 9.63
C PHE A 540 -28.87 6.47 10.62
N LEU A 541 -29.17 6.73 11.90
CA LEU A 541 -29.40 5.71 12.94
C LEU A 541 -30.54 6.13 13.90
N PRO A 542 -31.73 6.46 13.35
CA PRO A 542 -32.87 6.87 14.18
C PRO A 542 -33.35 5.71 15.06
N THR A 543 -34.00 6.03 16.18
CA THR A 543 -34.56 5.03 17.11
C THR A 543 -35.90 4.45 16.65
N SER A 544 -36.55 5.09 15.67
CA SER A 544 -37.80 4.65 15.09
C SER A 544 -37.87 5.10 13.63
N TRP A 545 -38.43 4.25 12.78
CA TRP A 545 -38.66 4.53 11.37
C TRP A 545 -39.93 3.82 10.89
N THR A 546 -40.40 4.18 9.70
CA THR A 546 -41.60 3.58 9.09
C THR A 546 -41.19 2.83 7.82
N ALA A 547 -42.01 1.87 7.38
CA ALA A 547 -41.70 1.11 6.18
C ALA A 547 -41.56 2.06 4.96
N PRO A 548 -40.56 1.86 4.09
CA PRO A 548 -40.39 2.69 2.89
C PRO A 548 -41.66 2.69 2.03
N ALA A 549 -42.11 3.86 1.57
CA ALA A 549 -43.26 3.98 0.67
C ALA A 549 -43.01 3.35 -0.72
N SER A 550 -41.74 3.10 -1.06
CA SER A 550 -41.27 2.49 -2.30
C SER A 550 -40.06 1.59 -2.00
N PRO A 551 -39.87 0.46 -2.70
CA PRO A 551 -38.67 -0.38 -2.57
C PRO A 551 -37.37 0.35 -2.97
N LEU A 552 -37.46 1.44 -3.74
CA LEU A 552 -36.36 2.36 -4.02
C LEU A 552 -36.70 3.72 -3.39
N PRO A 553 -36.24 4.01 -2.16
CA PRO A 553 -36.53 5.27 -1.51
C PRO A 553 -35.78 6.41 -2.20
N HIS A 554 -36.48 7.53 -2.46
CA HIS A 554 -35.88 8.73 -3.03
C HIS A 554 -34.90 9.44 -2.07
N SER A 555 -34.94 9.08 -0.78
CA SER A 555 -34.09 9.62 0.28
C SER A 555 -33.77 8.53 1.30
N VAL A 556 -32.54 8.54 1.82
CA VAL A 556 -32.09 7.64 2.90
C VAL A 556 -32.18 8.28 4.29
N TYR A 557 -32.60 9.54 4.37
CA TYR A 557 -32.75 10.27 5.62
C TYR A 557 -33.93 9.73 6.43
N GLY A 558 -33.71 9.56 7.74
CA GLY A 558 -34.70 8.98 8.65
C GLY A 558 -34.78 7.46 8.61
N PHE A 559 -33.83 6.79 7.93
CA PHE A 559 -33.71 5.34 7.90
C PHE A 559 -32.33 4.90 8.45
N PRO A 560 -32.27 3.78 9.16
CA PRO A 560 -31.02 3.26 9.67
C PRO A 560 -30.17 2.66 8.52
N LEU A 561 -28.89 3.06 8.46
CA LEU A 561 -27.96 2.64 7.39
C LEU A 561 -26.82 1.76 7.94
N ALA A 562 -26.51 0.67 7.23
CA ALA A 562 -25.41 -0.22 7.59
C ALA A 562 -24.05 0.49 7.60
N ASN A 563 -23.78 1.38 6.63
CA ASN A 563 -22.52 2.13 6.57
C ASN A 563 -22.39 3.12 7.74
N ALA A 564 -23.49 3.65 8.27
CA ALA A 564 -23.46 4.48 9.48
C ALA A 564 -23.10 3.64 10.72
N MET A 565 -23.66 2.44 10.86
CA MET A 565 -23.29 1.53 11.94
C MET A 565 -21.82 1.06 11.82
N LYS A 566 -21.36 0.75 10.60
CA LYS A 566 -19.96 0.44 10.31
C LYS A 566 -19.03 1.59 10.70
N PHE A 567 -19.41 2.83 10.38
CA PHE A 567 -18.66 4.02 10.77
C PHE A 567 -18.51 4.14 12.30
N LEU A 568 -19.58 3.94 13.05
CA LEU A 568 -19.49 3.92 14.53
C LEU A 568 -18.59 2.79 15.02
N ARG A 569 -18.67 1.60 14.41
CA ARG A 569 -17.84 0.45 14.77
C ARG A 569 -16.37 0.77 14.59
N VAL A 570 -16.00 1.35 13.46
CA VAL A 570 -14.62 1.74 13.17
C VAL A 570 -14.15 2.81 14.15
N LEU A 571 -14.96 3.82 14.47
CA LEU A 571 -14.62 4.78 15.52
C LEU A 571 -14.40 4.11 16.89
N ALA A 572 -15.22 3.12 17.25
CA ALA A 572 -15.05 2.37 18.49
C ALA A 572 -13.75 1.54 18.52
N THR A 573 -13.27 1.03 17.38
CA THR A 573 -11.99 0.29 17.32
C THR A 573 -10.78 1.16 17.68
N SER A 574 -10.88 2.49 17.51
CA SER A 574 -9.78 3.42 17.78
C SER A 574 -9.35 3.47 19.25
N GLY A 575 -10.26 3.17 20.18
CA GLY A 575 -9.92 3.08 21.59
C GLY A 575 -11.13 2.89 22.52
N ARG A 576 -10.84 2.39 23.72
CA ARG A 576 -11.81 2.12 24.79
C ARG A 576 -12.62 3.37 25.19
N HIS A 577 -11.97 4.53 25.26
CA HIS A 577 -12.62 5.79 25.60
C HIS A 577 -13.56 6.30 24.48
N ALA A 578 -13.15 6.13 23.22
CA ALA A 578 -13.99 6.46 22.07
C ALA A 578 -15.26 5.59 22.06
N CYS A 579 -15.11 4.27 22.29
CA CYS A 579 -16.23 3.34 22.42
C CYS A 579 -17.16 3.72 23.58
N ALA A 580 -16.61 4.06 24.75
CA ALA A 580 -17.41 4.47 25.92
C ALA A 580 -18.22 5.76 25.63
N ARG A 581 -17.60 6.75 24.97
CA ARG A 581 -18.26 8.00 24.59
C ARG A 581 -19.40 7.75 23.59
N LEU A 582 -19.18 6.88 22.60
CA LEU A 582 -20.22 6.46 21.66
C LEU A 582 -21.41 5.83 22.40
N LEU A 583 -21.16 4.85 23.26
CA LEU A 583 -22.19 4.12 23.99
C LEU A 583 -22.97 5.00 24.97
N ASN A 584 -22.29 5.83 25.76
CA ASN A 584 -22.89 6.49 26.91
C ASN A 584 -23.28 7.96 26.65
N SER A 585 -22.54 8.67 25.80
CA SER A 585 -22.77 10.11 25.58
C SER A 585 -23.54 10.39 24.29
N LEU A 586 -23.38 9.54 23.27
CA LEU A 586 -23.97 9.73 21.94
C LEU A 586 -25.20 8.85 21.69
N GLY A 587 -25.67 8.12 22.70
CA GLY A 587 -26.90 7.32 22.64
C GLY A 587 -26.82 6.10 21.72
N VAL A 588 -25.62 5.59 21.41
CA VAL A 588 -25.45 4.40 20.57
C VAL A 588 -25.99 3.15 21.26
N ARG A 589 -25.96 3.11 22.60
CA ARG A 589 -26.47 1.99 23.41
C ARG A 589 -27.93 1.67 23.09
N GLU A 590 -28.81 2.67 23.03
CA GLU A 590 -30.23 2.46 22.75
C GLU A 590 -30.47 1.94 21.32
N ARG A 591 -29.68 2.42 20.34
CA ARG A 591 -29.78 1.97 18.95
C ARG A 591 -29.31 0.53 18.79
N LEU A 592 -28.22 0.15 19.47
CA LEU A 592 -27.75 -1.23 19.49
C LEU A 592 -28.80 -2.16 20.11
N SER A 593 -29.42 -1.79 21.23
CA SER A 593 -30.50 -2.59 21.82
C SER A 593 -31.64 -2.85 20.84
N CYS A 594 -32.06 -1.83 20.10
CA CYS A 594 -33.09 -1.94 19.07
C CYS A 594 -32.68 -2.89 17.93
N LEU A 595 -31.49 -2.70 17.38
CA LEU A 595 -31.00 -3.46 16.21
C LEU A 595 -30.59 -4.90 16.54
N LEU A 596 -30.17 -5.18 17.78
CA LEU A 596 -29.81 -6.53 18.22
C LEU A 596 -31.03 -7.35 18.70
N GLY A 597 -32.11 -6.66 19.08
CA GLY A 597 -33.32 -7.29 19.63
C GLY A 597 -34.37 -7.71 18.61
N ALA A 598 -34.36 -7.14 17.41
CA ALA A 598 -35.26 -7.50 16.32
C ALA A 598 -34.59 -8.49 15.35
N GLU A 599 -35.37 -9.42 14.78
CA GLU A 599 -34.89 -10.22 13.66
C GLU A 599 -34.80 -9.36 12.38
N PRO A 600 -33.88 -9.65 11.44
CA PRO A 600 -33.75 -8.85 10.21
C PRO A 600 -35.08 -8.62 9.45
N PRO A 601 -35.99 -9.61 9.31
CA PRO A 601 -37.29 -9.38 8.66
C PRO A 601 -38.21 -8.40 9.40
N GLU A 602 -38.00 -8.20 10.70
CA GLU A 602 -38.84 -7.35 11.56
C GLU A 602 -38.43 -5.87 11.49
N LEU A 603 -37.25 -5.56 10.95
CA LEU A 603 -36.70 -4.21 10.93
C LEU A 603 -37.42 -3.27 9.94
N LEU A 604 -38.45 -3.69 9.20
CA LEU A 604 -39.15 -2.85 8.21
C LEU A 604 -38.22 -2.19 7.18
N LEU A 605 -37.10 -2.84 6.87
CA LEU A 605 -36.12 -2.43 5.86
C LEU A 605 -36.13 -3.42 4.69
N GLU A 606 -35.42 -3.06 3.62
CA GLU A 606 -35.10 -4.02 2.55
C GLU A 606 -34.28 -5.20 3.16
N PRO A 607 -34.57 -6.47 2.79
CA PRO A 607 -33.97 -7.63 3.42
C PRO A 607 -32.43 -7.66 3.44
N ALA A 608 -31.77 -7.24 2.36
CA ALA A 608 -30.31 -7.18 2.32
C ALA A 608 -29.77 -6.07 3.24
N GLU A 609 -30.38 -4.89 3.26
CA GLU A 609 -29.98 -3.80 4.18
C GLU A 609 -30.22 -4.17 5.65
N ALA A 610 -31.35 -4.83 5.96
CA ALA A 610 -31.65 -5.35 7.29
C ALA A 610 -30.57 -6.32 7.79
N LEU A 611 -30.15 -7.26 6.92
CA LEU A 611 -29.08 -8.19 7.25
C LEU A 611 -27.74 -7.47 7.46
N ARG A 612 -27.41 -6.51 6.58
CA ARG A 612 -26.15 -5.74 6.65
C ARG A 612 -26.07 -4.93 7.94
N ILE A 613 -27.12 -4.21 8.31
CA ILE A 613 -27.12 -3.38 9.52
C ILE A 613 -27.10 -4.22 10.79
N THR A 614 -27.87 -5.30 10.86
CA THR A 614 -27.82 -6.22 12.01
C THR A 614 -26.44 -6.86 12.14
N THR A 615 -25.80 -7.22 11.02
CA THR A 615 -24.42 -7.73 11.03
C THR A 615 -23.45 -6.68 11.58
N GLU A 616 -23.52 -5.44 11.12
CA GLU A 616 -22.68 -4.36 11.64
C GLU A 616 -22.98 -4.04 13.11
N ALA A 617 -24.23 -4.15 13.56
CA ALA A 617 -24.60 -4.00 14.97
C ALA A 617 -23.96 -5.08 15.85
N TYR A 618 -23.96 -6.35 15.39
CA TYR A 618 -23.24 -7.44 16.07
C TYR A 618 -21.72 -7.23 16.07
N ARG A 619 -21.15 -6.75 14.96
CA ARG A 619 -19.72 -6.43 14.89
C ARG A 619 -19.36 -5.27 15.81
N PHE A 620 -20.18 -4.22 15.90
CA PHE A 620 -20.00 -3.14 16.87
C PHE A 620 -20.06 -3.68 18.29
N TRP A 621 -21.08 -4.49 18.60
CA TRP A 621 -21.21 -5.10 19.92
C TRP A 621 -19.99 -5.96 20.28
N ALA A 622 -19.44 -6.71 19.33
CA ALA A 622 -18.21 -7.46 19.54
C ALA A 622 -17.01 -6.56 19.89
N VAL A 623 -16.86 -5.40 19.23
CA VAL A 623 -15.85 -4.37 19.59
C VAL A 623 -16.08 -3.88 21.02
N ALA A 624 -17.31 -3.50 21.36
CA ALA A 624 -17.63 -3.01 22.70
C ALA A 624 -17.37 -4.07 23.78
N ALA A 625 -17.81 -5.30 23.55
CA ALA A 625 -17.57 -6.44 24.44
C ALA A 625 -16.07 -6.76 24.57
N GLY A 626 -15.28 -6.54 23.52
CA GLY A 626 -13.82 -6.62 23.53
C GLY A 626 -13.15 -5.69 24.54
N TYR A 627 -13.78 -4.56 24.87
CA TYR A 627 -13.35 -3.65 25.96
C TYR A 627 -14.03 -3.93 27.31
N GLY A 628 -14.85 -4.97 27.39
CA GLY A 628 -15.71 -5.25 28.53
C GLY A 628 -16.88 -4.26 28.69
N GLN A 629 -17.30 -3.60 27.60
CA GLN A 629 -18.41 -2.65 27.58
C GLN A 629 -19.64 -3.27 26.89
N ALA A 630 -20.83 -2.76 27.20
CA ALA A 630 -22.10 -3.19 26.58
C ALA A 630 -22.44 -4.70 26.69
N CYS A 631 -21.77 -5.46 27.56
CA CYS A 631 -22.05 -6.88 27.79
C CYS A 631 -23.51 -7.15 28.22
N ASN A 632 -24.11 -6.20 28.96
CA ASN A 632 -25.49 -6.26 29.42
C ASN A 632 -26.53 -6.15 28.29
N LEU A 633 -26.17 -5.62 27.12
CA LEU A 633 -27.11 -5.49 25.99
C LEU A 633 -27.52 -6.85 25.42
N TYR A 634 -26.63 -7.83 25.50
CA TYR A 634 -26.91 -9.20 25.07
C TYR A 634 -27.90 -9.90 26.01
N ILE A 635 -27.83 -9.61 27.32
CA ILE A 635 -28.64 -10.24 28.36
C ILE A 635 -30.13 -9.86 28.24
N HIS A 636 -30.45 -8.68 27.71
CA HIS A 636 -31.82 -8.15 27.70
C HIS A 636 -32.66 -8.51 26.48
N HIS A 637 -32.06 -8.90 25.35
CA HIS A 637 -32.78 -8.91 24.06
C HIS A 637 -32.90 -10.26 23.34
N LYS A 638 -32.28 -11.32 23.84
CA LYS A 638 -32.58 -12.68 23.42
C LYS A 638 -32.55 -13.56 24.65
N THR A 639 -33.52 -14.44 24.80
CA THR A 639 -33.26 -15.87 25.05
C THR A 639 -34.57 -16.64 24.84
N PRO A 640 -34.53 -17.79 24.16
CA PRO A 640 -33.60 -18.90 24.40
C PRO A 640 -32.31 -18.75 23.57
N CYS A 641 -31.11 -18.91 24.11
CA CYS A 641 -30.71 -19.76 25.24
C CYS A 641 -30.11 -18.98 26.44
N TYR A 642 -30.87 -18.95 27.55
CA TYR A 642 -30.55 -18.64 28.97
C TYR A 642 -29.76 -17.34 29.30
N LEU A 643 -30.30 -16.35 30.01
CA LEU A 643 -30.77 -16.44 31.40
C LEU A 643 -31.50 -15.14 31.81
N HIS A 644 -32.64 -15.29 32.48
CA HIS A 644 -33.56 -14.22 32.88
C HIS A 644 -33.45 -13.98 34.40
N GLY A 645 -33.51 -12.72 34.86
CA GLY A 645 -33.52 -12.45 36.31
C GLY A 645 -33.48 -10.98 36.78
N THR A 646 -34.50 -10.20 36.42
CA THR A 646 -35.15 -9.11 37.22
C THR A 646 -34.36 -7.92 37.80
N VAL A 647 -34.60 -6.76 37.16
CA VAL A 647 -34.89 -5.39 37.65
C VAL A 647 -34.89 -5.12 39.17
N SER A 648 -34.15 -4.08 39.59
CA SER A 648 -34.65 -2.99 40.46
C SER A 648 -33.73 -1.76 40.42
N PHE A 649 -34.32 -0.61 40.07
CA PHE A 649 -33.75 0.74 40.12
C PHE A 649 -33.69 1.25 41.57
N TYR A 650 -32.65 2.00 41.94
CA TYR A 650 -32.74 3.28 42.69
C TYR A 650 -31.47 4.12 42.44
N PRO A 651 -31.57 5.46 42.36
CA PRO A 651 -30.47 6.34 41.98
C PRO A 651 -29.73 6.87 43.23
N SER A 652 -28.41 7.00 43.17
CA SER A 652 -27.71 7.93 44.07
C SER A 652 -26.44 8.52 43.44
N SER A 653 -26.48 9.85 43.39
CA SER A 653 -25.47 10.89 43.40
C SER A 653 -23.98 10.55 43.59
N GLN A 654 -23.19 11.26 42.77
CA GLN A 654 -21.84 11.78 42.97
C GLN A 654 -20.65 10.82 42.80
N GLY A 655 -20.00 11.00 41.65
CA GLY A 655 -18.54 10.97 41.42
C GLY A 655 -17.70 9.94 42.17
N GLU A 656 -17.54 8.76 41.58
CA GLU A 656 -16.28 7.99 41.54
C GLU A 656 -16.51 6.72 40.70
N GLU A 657 -15.43 6.26 40.04
CA GLU A 657 -15.21 4.99 39.34
C GLU A 657 -16.41 4.32 38.63
N CYS A 658 -16.29 4.17 37.30
CA CYS A 658 -17.20 3.38 36.49
C CYS A 658 -17.30 1.94 37.03
N LEU A 659 -18.35 1.64 37.81
CA LEU A 659 -18.64 0.31 38.29
C LEU A 659 -18.64 -0.68 37.11
N PRO A 660 -18.08 -1.89 37.29
CA PRO A 660 -18.06 -2.89 36.23
C PRO A 660 -19.51 -3.24 35.81
N PRO A 661 -19.73 -3.61 34.54
CA PRO A 661 -21.05 -4.08 34.10
C PRO A 661 -21.51 -5.26 34.98
N PRO A 662 -22.84 -5.48 35.13
CA PRO A 662 -23.35 -6.62 35.91
C PRO A 662 -22.71 -7.92 35.43
N GLU A 663 -22.31 -8.77 36.39
CA GLU A 663 -21.52 -9.96 36.11
C GLU A 663 -22.29 -10.94 35.22
N VAL A 664 -21.76 -11.20 34.02
CA VAL A 664 -22.10 -12.41 33.27
C VAL A 664 -21.59 -13.58 34.10
N SER A 665 -22.46 -14.16 34.93
CA SER A 665 -22.09 -15.33 35.72
C SER A 665 -21.93 -16.54 34.79
N TRP A 666 -21.03 -17.45 35.13
CA TRP A 666 -20.78 -18.65 34.32
C TRP A 666 -22.05 -19.47 33.99
N GLY A 667 -23.08 -19.40 34.85
CA GLY A 667 -24.39 -20.01 34.60
C GLY A 667 -25.05 -19.58 33.28
N HIS A 668 -24.78 -18.36 32.79
CA HIS A 668 -25.28 -17.82 31.51
C HIS A 668 -24.68 -18.52 30.29
N VAL A 669 -23.50 -19.14 30.44
CA VAL A 669 -22.70 -19.60 29.30
C VAL A 669 -22.60 -21.14 29.24
N THR A 670 -22.80 -21.84 30.36
CA THR A 670 -22.69 -23.31 30.45
C THR A 670 -23.62 -24.07 29.49
N GLY A 671 -24.83 -23.57 29.26
CA GLY A 671 -25.79 -24.21 28.34
C GLY A 671 -25.42 -24.11 26.85
N LEU A 672 -24.51 -23.20 26.48
CA LEU A 672 -24.18 -22.91 25.08
C LEU A 672 -23.29 -24.00 24.45
N GLN A 673 -22.44 -24.65 25.25
CA GLN A 673 -21.51 -25.67 24.77
C GLN A 673 -22.22 -26.77 23.96
N ALA A 674 -23.31 -27.34 24.50
CA ALA A 674 -24.03 -28.43 23.84
C ALA A 674 -24.62 -28.01 22.49
N SER A 675 -25.17 -26.79 22.40
CA SER A 675 -25.69 -26.22 21.17
C SER A 675 -24.58 -26.00 20.13
N LEU A 676 -23.45 -25.44 20.54
CA LEU A 676 -22.30 -25.19 19.65
C LEU A 676 -21.71 -26.47 19.09
N VAL A 677 -21.54 -27.49 19.94
CA VAL A 677 -21.08 -28.82 19.50
C VAL A 677 -22.10 -29.45 18.55
N GLY A 678 -23.41 -29.30 18.82
CA GLY A 678 -24.48 -29.76 17.93
C GLY A 678 -24.42 -29.12 16.55
N HIS A 679 -24.30 -27.79 16.48
CA HIS A 679 -24.14 -27.05 15.23
C HIS A 679 -22.87 -27.45 14.48
N LEU A 680 -21.74 -27.58 15.19
CA LEU A 680 -20.47 -27.98 14.59
C LEU A 680 -20.55 -29.38 13.95
N LYS A 681 -21.24 -30.33 14.59
CA LYS A 681 -21.55 -31.64 13.99
C LYS A 681 -22.42 -31.51 12.74
N GLY A 682 -23.40 -30.60 12.76
CA GLY A 682 -24.23 -30.28 11.60
C GLY A 682 -23.40 -29.74 10.44
N PHE A 683 -22.53 -28.77 10.69
CA PHE A 683 -21.65 -28.20 9.67
C PHE A 683 -20.69 -29.23 9.08
N VAL A 684 -20.07 -30.08 9.92
CA VAL A 684 -19.21 -31.17 9.43
C VAL A 684 -19.96 -32.10 8.48
N LYS A 685 -21.21 -32.46 8.78
CA LYS A 685 -22.05 -33.28 7.90
C LYS A 685 -22.44 -32.55 6.60
N SER A 686 -22.65 -31.24 6.66
CA SER A 686 -23.03 -30.44 5.49
C SER A 686 -21.88 -30.21 4.49
N LEU A 687 -20.63 -30.52 4.84
CA LEU A 687 -19.48 -30.32 3.94
C LEU A 687 -19.56 -31.14 2.63
N ASP A 688 -20.31 -32.24 2.65
CA ASP A 688 -20.60 -33.05 1.47
C ASP A 688 -21.52 -32.33 0.47
N ASN A 689 -22.32 -31.36 0.93
CA ASN A 689 -23.24 -30.58 0.11
C ASN A 689 -22.52 -29.36 -0.52
N PRO A 690 -22.40 -29.26 -1.86
CA PRO A 690 -21.66 -28.16 -2.50
C PRO A 690 -22.29 -26.79 -2.29
N VAL A 691 -23.60 -26.69 -2.03
CA VAL A 691 -24.29 -25.41 -1.82
C VAL A 691 -24.01 -24.83 -0.43
N GLU A 692 -23.87 -25.71 0.57
CA GLU A 692 -23.66 -25.33 1.97
C GLU A 692 -22.18 -25.32 2.37
N ARG A 693 -21.31 -25.94 1.56
CA ARG A 693 -19.89 -26.12 1.84
C ARG A 693 -19.18 -24.82 2.20
N ASP A 694 -19.30 -23.79 1.37
CA ASP A 694 -18.54 -22.55 1.55
C ASP A 694 -19.00 -21.79 2.81
N CYS A 695 -20.31 -21.78 3.07
CA CYS A 695 -20.89 -21.24 4.29
C CYS A 695 -20.39 -22.00 5.53
N SER A 696 -20.40 -23.34 5.48
CA SER A 696 -19.93 -24.18 6.59
C SER A 696 -18.43 -24.00 6.84
N LEU A 697 -17.60 -23.90 5.80
CA LEU A 697 -16.16 -23.62 5.93
C LEU A 697 -15.88 -22.24 6.51
N ALA A 698 -16.72 -21.24 6.23
CA ALA A 698 -16.60 -19.91 6.83
C ALA A 698 -17.00 -19.89 8.32
N LEU A 699 -17.97 -20.73 8.73
CA LEU A 699 -18.51 -20.74 10.11
C LEU A 699 -17.72 -21.65 11.06
N ILE A 700 -17.28 -22.83 10.61
CA ILE A 700 -16.54 -23.80 11.45
C ILE A 700 -15.40 -23.14 12.26
N PRO A 701 -14.51 -22.31 11.66
CA PRO A 701 -13.45 -21.62 12.40
C PRO A 701 -13.96 -20.80 13.59
N ALA A 702 -15.04 -20.05 13.42
CA ALA A 702 -15.60 -19.20 14.47
C ALA A 702 -16.13 -20.04 15.65
N TYR A 703 -16.78 -21.17 15.36
CA TYR A 703 -17.26 -22.10 16.39
C TYR A 703 -16.10 -22.77 17.15
N LEU A 704 -15.00 -23.10 16.47
CA LEU A 704 -13.80 -23.65 17.10
C LEU A 704 -13.14 -22.64 18.04
N VAL A 705 -13.01 -21.37 17.61
CA VAL A 705 -12.48 -20.28 18.43
C VAL A 705 -13.38 -20.04 19.66
N TYR A 706 -14.70 -20.11 19.50
CA TYR A 706 -15.61 -19.99 20.64
C TYR A 706 -15.45 -21.15 21.63
N LEU A 707 -15.43 -22.40 21.14
CA LEU A 707 -15.24 -23.56 21.99
C LEU A 707 -13.91 -23.49 22.75
N GLU A 708 -12.85 -23.01 22.09
CA GLU A 708 -11.57 -22.74 22.75
C GLU A 708 -11.74 -21.75 23.89
N ALA A 709 -12.36 -20.60 23.63
CA ALA A 709 -12.58 -19.57 24.64
C ALA A 709 -13.40 -20.11 25.83
N TYR A 710 -14.42 -20.92 25.56
CA TYR A 710 -15.23 -21.60 26.58
C TYR A 710 -14.38 -22.51 27.47
N TYR A 711 -13.65 -23.47 26.90
CA TYR A 711 -12.85 -24.41 27.70
C TYR A 711 -11.70 -23.71 28.44
N ARG A 712 -11.08 -22.70 27.82
CA ARG A 712 -10.04 -21.89 28.45
C ARG A 712 -10.56 -21.17 29.70
N GLN A 713 -11.78 -20.63 29.66
CA GLN A 713 -12.38 -19.97 30.83
C GLN A 713 -12.99 -20.94 31.83
N LEU A 714 -13.53 -22.08 31.39
CA LEU A 714 -14.13 -23.12 32.24
C LEU A 714 -13.14 -23.57 33.33
N THR A 715 -11.86 -23.77 32.98
CA THR A 715 -10.81 -24.20 33.93
C THR A 715 -10.57 -23.24 35.09
N LYS A 716 -10.98 -21.98 34.95
CA LYS A 716 -10.84 -20.94 35.98
C LYS A 716 -12.06 -20.81 36.89
N GLN A 717 -13.14 -21.55 36.61
CA GLN A 717 -14.41 -21.41 37.31
C GLN A 717 -14.50 -22.38 38.50
N ASN A 718 -15.23 -21.97 39.54
CA ASN A 718 -15.48 -22.80 40.71
C ASN A 718 -16.31 -24.07 40.41
N CYS A 719 -17.08 -24.06 39.32
CA CYS A 719 -17.86 -25.22 38.87
C CYS A 719 -17.04 -26.20 38.00
N PHE A 720 -15.75 -25.97 37.82
CA PHE A 720 -14.89 -26.84 37.02
C PHE A 720 -14.85 -28.25 37.64
N LYS A 721 -15.32 -29.24 36.88
CA LYS A 721 -15.26 -30.65 37.25
C LYS A 721 -14.24 -31.34 36.36
N PRO A 722 -13.02 -31.62 36.84
CA PRO A 722 -11.95 -32.15 36.01
C PRO A 722 -12.33 -33.44 35.31
N VAL A 723 -12.87 -34.43 36.02
CA VAL A 723 -13.19 -35.76 35.48
C VAL A 723 -14.24 -35.69 34.38
N ASP A 724 -15.36 -35.01 34.63
CA ASP A 724 -16.43 -34.82 33.65
C ASP A 724 -15.89 -34.08 32.40
N THR A 725 -15.08 -33.04 32.61
CA THR A 725 -14.46 -32.29 31.51
C THR A 725 -13.52 -33.17 30.67
N LEU A 726 -12.76 -34.07 31.30
CA LEU A 726 -11.90 -34.99 30.54
C LEU A 726 -12.73 -35.90 29.61
N GLN A 727 -13.83 -36.47 30.12
CA GLN A 727 -14.74 -37.30 29.32
C GLN A 727 -15.40 -36.50 28.19
N GLU A 728 -15.84 -35.28 28.47
CA GLU A 728 -16.40 -34.38 27.47
C GLU A 728 -15.38 -34.05 26.36
N LEU A 729 -14.12 -33.82 26.72
CA LEU A 729 -13.05 -33.54 25.76
C LEU A 729 -12.70 -34.77 24.90
N GLU A 730 -12.73 -35.98 25.47
CA GLU A 730 -12.61 -37.22 24.69
C GLU A 730 -13.76 -37.40 23.71
N GLN A 731 -15.00 -37.06 24.12
CA GLN A 731 -16.16 -37.10 23.26
C GLN A 731 -16.09 -36.04 22.14
N LEU A 732 -15.73 -34.80 22.46
CA LEU A 732 -15.52 -33.74 21.47
C LEU A 732 -14.46 -34.13 20.43
N THR A 733 -13.36 -34.72 20.91
CA THR A 733 -12.27 -35.15 20.05
C THR A 733 -12.72 -36.27 19.10
N SER A 734 -13.39 -37.29 19.63
CA SER A 734 -13.82 -38.46 18.85
C SER A 734 -15.00 -38.20 17.92
N GLU A 735 -15.97 -37.39 18.34
CA GLU A 735 -17.21 -37.16 17.59
C GLU A 735 -17.16 -35.93 16.66
N VAL A 736 -16.20 -35.02 16.84
CA VAL A 736 -16.11 -33.78 16.05
C VAL A 736 -14.74 -33.60 15.42
N LEU A 737 -13.67 -33.60 16.22
CA LEU A 737 -12.34 -33.26 15.71
C LEU A 737 -11.80 -34.34 14.75
N PHE A 738 -11.86 -35.63 15.09
CA PHE A 738 -11.41 -36.70 14.19
C PHE A 738 -12.21 -36.78 12.88
N PRO A 739 -13.57 -36.71 12.89
CA PRO A 739 -14.34 -36.59 11.66
C PRO A 739 -13.95 -35.39 10.81
N LEU A 740 -13.73 -34.22 11.43
CA LEU A 740 -13.33 -33.00 10.74
C LEU A 740 -11.93 -33.13 10.10
N PHE A 741 -10.93 -33.65 10.82
CA PHE A 741 -9.58 -33.88 10.29
C PHE A 741 -9.56 -34.91 9.15
N SER A 742 -10.41 -35.93 9.23
CA SER A 742 -10.49 -37.02 8.25
C SER A 742 -11.35 -36.68 7.04
N HIS A 743 -12.06 -35.54 7.06
CA HIS A 743 -12.99 -35.16 6.00
C HIS A 743 -12.24 -34.82 4.70
N HIS A 744 -12.69 -35.36 3.57
CA HIS A 744 -12.03 -35.19 2.27
C HIS A 744 -11.91 -33.72 1.83
N VAL A 745 -12.94 -32.90 2.11
CA VAL A 745 -12.92 -31.44 1.85
C VAL A 745 -11.82 -30.76 2.64
N VAL A 746 -11.67 -31.08 3.93
CA VAL A 746 -10.62 -30.50 4.78
C VAL A 746 -9.24 -30.96 4.30
N GLN A 747 -9.07 -32.24 3.96
CA GLN A 747 -7.82 -32.74 3.38
C GLN A 747 -7.49 -32.08 2.04
N SER A 748 -8.49 -31.79 1.21
CA SER A 748 -8.31 -31.03 -0.03
C SER A 748 -7.92 -29.58 0.25
N LEU A 749 -8.54 -28.94 1.24
CA LEU A 749 -8.22 -27.58 1.68
C LEU A 749 -6.76 -27.47 2.13
N MET A 750 -6.25 -28.49 2.84
CA MET A 750 -4.84 -28.54 3.28
C MET A 750 -3.85 -28.56 2.11
N LYS A 751 -4.23 -29.06 0.92
CA LYS A 751 -3.36 -29.00 -0.27
C LYS A 751 -3.14 -27.57 -0.76
N ASN A 752 -4.04 -26.64 -0.44
CA ASN A 752 -3.95 -25.23 -0.82
C ASN A 752 -3.08 -24.40 0.13
N LEU A 753 -2.44 -25.01 1.14
CA LEU A 753 -1.66 -24.27 2.14
C LEU A 753 -0.54 -23.44 1.50
N ARG A 754 0.17 -24.00 0.51
CA ARG A 754 1.24 -23.30 -0.21
C ARG A 754 0.72 -22.16 -1.09
N SER A 755 -0.36 -22.39 -1.84
CA SER A 755 -0.94 -21.38 -2.73
C SER A 755 -1.63 -20.24 -1.97
N SER A 756 -2.09 -20.52 -0.74
CA SER A 756 -2.77 -19.54 0.12
C SER A 756 -1.82 -18.80 1.08
N SER A 757 -0.58 -19.29 1.25
CA SER A 757 0.44 -18.68 2.12
C SER A 757 1.01 -17.40 1.50
N VAL A 758 1.13 -16.34 2.30
CA VAL A 758 1.76 -15.09 1.90
C VAL A 758 3.28 -15.23 1.87
N VAL A 759 3.83 -16.06 2.77
CA VAL A 759 5.27 -16.34 2.87
C VAL A 759 5.76 -17.23 1.71
N CYS A 760 5.03 -18.29 1.35
CA CYS A 760 5.45 -19.23 0.32
C CYS A 760 5.13 -18.76 -1.11
N ASN A 761 4.15 -17.87 -1.28
CA ASN A 761 3.72 -17.36 -2.59
C ASN A 761 4.38 -16.01 -2.93
N VAL A 762 5.70 -15.91 -2.77
CA VAL A 762 6.48 -14.68 -3.09
C VAL A 762 6.41 -14.32 -4.59
N GLN A 763 6.13 -15.30 -5.44
CA GLN A 763 6.22 -15.20 -6.91
C GLN A 763 4.90 -14.94 -7.65
N SER A 764 3.77 -14.68 -6.97
CA SER A 764 2.62 -14.05 -7.65
C SER A 764 2.86 -12.55 -7.86
N GLY A 765 4.05 -12.22 -8.40
CA GLY A 765 4.42 -10.89 -8.85
C GLY A 765 3.64 -10.52 -10.10
N HIS A 766 2.38 -10.14 -9.92
CA HIS A 766 1.60 -9.45 -10.94
C HIS A 766 1.11 -8.12 -10.38
N GLN A 767 1.63 -7.07 -10.99
CA GLN A 767 1.34 -5.63 -10.85
C GLN A 767 0.44 -5.31 -9.67
N ASP A 768 1.07 -5.02 -8.54
CA ASP A 768 0.39 -4.42 -7.39
C ASP A 768 -0.39 -3.19 -7.89
N PRO A 769 -1.67 -3.05 -7.52
CA PRO A 769 -2.46 -1.85 -7.78
C PRO A 769 -1.67 -0.58 -7.45
N GLU A 770 -1.90 0.47 -8.22
CA GLU A 770 -1.25 1.76 -7.95
C GLU A 770 -1.54 2.15 -6.49
N THR A 771 -0.49 2.24 -5.69
CA THR A 771 -0.54 2.83 -4.35
C THR A 771 0.51 3.90 -4.23
N THR A 772 0.22 4.90 -3.41
CA THR A 772 1.14 5.99 -3.13
C THR A 772 1.57 5.91 -1.66
N PRO A 773 2.85 6.15 -1.33
CA PRO A 773 3.35 6.00 0.03
C PRO A 773 2.63 6.91 1.04
N ASN A 774 2.12 8.06 0.58
CA ASN A 774 1.36 9.05 1.36
C ASN A 774 -0.15 8.73 1.52
N LEU A 775 -0.64 7.64 0.90
CA LEU A 775 -2.00 7.15 1.05
C LEU A 775 -2.02 5.61 0.97
N PRO A 776 -1.60 4.92 2.04
CA PRO A 776 -1.56 3.46 2.05
C PRO A 776 -2.96 2.85 2.11
N GLY A 777 -3.09 1.63 1.58
CA GLY A 777 -4.26 0.77 1.64
C GLY A 777 -3.87 -0.64 2.07
N LEU A 778 -4.76 -1.62 1.90
CA LEU A 778 -4.45 -3.05 2.00
C LEU A 778 -4.21 -3.70 0.63
N VAL A 779 -4.65 -3.04 -0.46
CA VAL A 779 -4.37 -3.44 -1.86
C VAL A 779 -4.85 -4.88 -2.11
N CYS A 780 -6.03 -5.19 -1.60
CA CYS A 780 -6.65 -6.50 -1.77
C CYS A 780 -7.35 -6.63 -3.14
N ALA A 781 -6.90 -5.93 -4.18
CA ALA A 781 -7.65 -5.90 -5.44
C ALA A 781 -7.75 -7.28 -6.08
N GLY A 782 -8.99 -7.71 -6.36
CA GLY A 782 -9.28 -9.05 -6.87
C GLY A 782 -8.95 -10.20 -5.89
N TRP A 783 -8.94 -9.96 -4.57
CA TRP A 783 -8.60 -11.00 -3.57
C TRP A 783 -9.52 -12.25 -3.62
N ARG A 784 -10.75 -12.10 -4.13
CA ARG A 784 -11.70 -13.22 -4.28
C ARG A 784 -11.34 -14.16 -5.42
N ASP A 785 -10.71 -13.65 -6.47
CA ASP A 785 -10.41 -14.38 -7.71
C ASP A 785 -8.96 -14.87 -7.77
N ARG A 786 -8.12 -14.50 -6.78
CA ARG A 786 -6.68 -14.79 -6.75
C ARG A 786 -6.32 -15.70 -5.59
N PRO A 787 -5.41 -16.67 -5.74
CA PRO A 787 -4.92 -17.48 -4.62
C PRO A 787 -4.24 -16.60 -3.57
N GLY A 788 -4.59 -16.78 -2.30
CA GLY A 788 -4.10 -15.99 -1.18
C GLY A 788 -4.78 -16.34 0.13
N LEU A 789 -4.40 -15.65 1.21
CA LEU A 789 -4.82 -16.00 2.57
C LEU A 789 -6.32 -15.85 2.79
N VAL A 790 -6.94 -14.85 2.14
CA VAL A 790 -8.32 -14.41 2.37
C VAL A 790 -9.34 -15.20 1.52
N VAL A 791 -8.88 -16.00 0.57
CA VAL A 791 -9.78 -16.76 -0.33
C VAL A 791 -10.64 -17.74 0.48
N PRO A 792 -11.93 -17.94 0.14
CA PRO A 792 -12.78 -18.93 0.81
C PRO A 792 -12.20 -20.36 0.86
N SER A 793 -11.33 -20.70 -0.10
CA SER A 793 -10.59 -21.97 -0.15
C SER A 793 -9.29 -22.00 0.68
N SER A 794 -9.06 -21.00 1.53
CA SER A 794 -7.88 -20.90 2.38
C SER A 794 -7.99 -21.83 3.60
N PRO A 795 -6.95 -22.64 3.89
CA PRO A 795 -6.95 -23.50 5.08
C PRO A 795 -6.69 -22.73 6.39
N PHE A 796 -6.23 -21.48 6.32
CA PHE A 796 -5.69 -20.76 7.47
C PHE A 796 -6.72 -20.50 8.59
N PRO A 797 -7.95 -20.00 8.33
CA PRO A 797 -8.92 -19.76 9.39
C PRO A 797 -9.25 -21.04 10.16
N LEU A 798 -9.43 -22.14 9.42
CA LEU A 798 -9.69 -23.47 9.98
C LEU A 798 -8.51 -23.97 10.81
N LEU A 799 -7.28 -23.88 10.28
CA LEU A 799 -6.07 -24.33 10.97
C LEU A 799 -5.80 -23.51 12.24
N THR A 800 -6.02 -22.19 12.21
CA THR A 800 -5.87 -21.35 13.40
C THR A 800 -6.89 -21.70 14.46
N GLY A 801 -8.18 -21.85 14.10
CA GLY A 801 -9.23 -22.26 15.03
C GLY A 801 -8.98 -23.66 15.63
N LEU A 802 -8.52 -24.61 14.81
CA LEU A 802 -8.13 -25.94 15.27
C LEU A 802 -6.91 -25.88 16.19
N GLY A 803 -5.85 -25.19 15.79
CA GLY A 803 -4.62 -25.05 16.57
C GLY A 803 -4.88 -24.48 17.97
N LEU A 804 -5.71 -23.43 18.05
CA LEU A 804 -6.15 -22.83 19.31
C LEU A 804 -6.89 -23.84 20.20
N LEU A 805 -7.93 -24.49 19.67
CA LEU A 805 -8.72 -25.45 20.43
C LEU A 805 -7.87 -26.63 20.90
N VAL A 806 -7.04 -27.19 20.02
CA VAL A 806 -6.14 -28.31 20.34
C VAL A 806 -5.12 -27.90 21.40
N GLN A 807 -4.55 -26.69 21.32
CA GLN A 807 -3.63 -26.17 22.33
C GLN A 807 -4.30 -26.10 23.72
N THR A 808 -5.55 -25.64 23.78
CA THR A 808 -6.32 -25.56 25.04
C THR A 808 -6.71 -26.95 25.55
N ILE A 809 -7.25 -27.82 24.70
CA ILE A 809 -7.65 -29.19 25.07
C ILE A 809 -6.46 -30.01 25.58
N THR A 810 -5.32 -29.96 24.89
CA THR A 810 -4.10 -30.68 25.33
C THR A 810 -3.48 -30.10 26.60
N GLY A 811 -3.73 -28.82 26.90
CA GLY A 811 -3.40 -28.22 28.19
C GLY A 811 -4.22 -28.78 29.35
N ILE A 812 -5.49 -29.09 29.12
CA ILE A 812 -6.41 -29.66 30.13
C ILE A 812 -6.21 -31.18 30.24
N HIS A 813 -6.22 -31.89 29.10
CA HIS A 813 -6.12 -33.34 29.00
C HIS A 813 -4.82 -33.75 28.32
N LYS A 814 -3.73 -33.91 29.09
CA LYS A 814 -2.40 -34.29 28.57
C LYS A 814 -2.41 -35.57 27.72
N GLY A 815 -3.25 -36.56 28.06
CA GLY A 815 -3.37 -37.82 27.30
C GLY A 815 -3.98 -37.70 25.89
N LEU A 816 -4.56 -36.55 25.53
CA LEU A 816 -5.07 -36.30 24.17
C LEU A 816 -3.97 -35.78 23.23
N SER A 817 -2.83 -35.34 23.75
CA SER A 817 -1.72 -34.78 22.96
C SER A 817 -1.22 -35.74 21.89
N CYS A 818 -1.10 -37.04 22.21
CA CYS A 818 -0.69 -38.06 21.24
C CYS A 818 -1.79 -38.43 20.22
N LYS A 819 -3.06 -38.13 20.53
CA LYS A 819 -4.20 -38.52 19.69
C LYS A 819 -4.60 -37.40 18.70
N VAL A 820 -4.36 -36.14 19.05
CA VAL A 820 -4.82 -34.98 18.29
C VAL A 820 -3.64 -34.33 17.57
N ARG A 821 -3.31 -34.86 16.38
CA ARG A 821 -2.27 -34.30 15.50
C ARG A 821 -2.93 -33.43 14.43
N PRO A 822 -2.70 -32.10 14.41
CA PRO A 822 -3.20 -31.28 13.32
C PRO A 822 -2.53 -31.69 11.99
N PRO A 823 -3.31 -31.81 10.90
CA PRO A 823 -2.76 -32.11 9.58
C PRO A 823 -1.96 -30.92 9.05
N GLY A 824 -0.85 -31.19 8.35
CA GLY A 824 -0.10 -30.17 7.60
C GLY A 824 1.11 -29.53 8.30
N GLU A 825 1.42 -29.92 9.55
CA GLU A 825 2.57 -29.39 10.32
C GLU A 825 3.89 -29.41 9.52
N THR A 826 4.25 -30.57 8.96
CA THR A 826 5.55 -30.75 8.31
C THR A 826 5.70 -30.05 6.96
N VAL A 827 4.59 -29.73 6.29
CA VAL A 827 4.59 -29.05 4.98
C VAL A 827 4.78 -27.55 5.17
N CYS A 828 4.08 -26.95 6.14
CA CYS A 828 4.16 -25.52 6.45
C CYS A 828 5.60 -25.10 6.81
N PHE A 829 6.33 -25.94 7.56
CA PHE A 829 7.64 -25.60 8.11
C PHE A 829 8.84 -25.79 7.18
N LYS A 830 8.77 -26.69 6.19
CA LYS A 830 9.90 -26.94 5.26
C LYS A 830 10.08 -25.83 4.22
N GLU A 831 9.03 -25.04 4.00
CA GLU A 831 8.95 -24.07 2.90
C GLU A 831 9.24 -22.63 3.36
N VAL A 832 9.46 -22.41 4.67
CA VAL A 832 9.79 -21.12 5.28
C VAL A 832 11.27 -20.80 5.08
N GLN A 833 11.64 -20.31 3.90
CA GLN A 833 13.05 -19.97 3.58
C GLN A 833 13.24 -18.54 3.05
N ALA A 834 12.17 -17.85 2.64
CA ALA A 834 12.24 -16.50 2.10
C ALA A 834 11.77 -15.48 3.14
N SER A 835 12.51 -14.39 3.33
CA SER A 835 12.07 -13.25 4.14
C SER A 835 10.91 -12.54 3.44
N PRO A 836 9.72 -12.42 4.05
CA PRO A 836 8.61 -11.72 3.44
C PRO A 836 8.89 -10.22 3.37
N THR A 837 8.57 -9.59 2.24
CA THR A 837 8.60 -8.12 2.11
C THR A 837 7.47 -7.52 2.96
N VAL A 838 7.80 -6.68 3.94
CA VAL A 838 6.81 -6.00 4.77
C VAL A 838 6.29 -4.76 4.05
N SER A 839 4.99 -4.76 3.75
CA SER A 839 4.21 -3.59 3.32
C SER A 839 2.92 -3.56 4.12
N HIS A 840 2.23 -2.42 4.22
CA HIS A 840 0.95 -2.32 4.93
C HIS A 840 -0.04 -3.43 4.53
N ASN A 841 -0.14 -3.69 3.22
CA ASN A 841 -0.94 -4.75 2.59
C ASN A 841 -0.65 -6.14 3.14
N ARG A 842 0.63 -6.50 3.16
CA ARG A 842 1.07 -7.84 3.54
C ARG A 842 1.17 -7.98 5.05
N ALA A 843 1.48 -6.91 5.77
CA ALA A 843 1.70 -6.92 7.21
C ALA A 843 0.47 -7.43 7.98
N TRP A 844 -0.71 -6.93 7.65
CA TRP A 844 -1.95 -7.38 8.30
C TRP A 844 -2.27 -8.85 8.01
N LEU A 845 -2.11 -9.31 6.77
CA LEU A 845 -2.33 -10.72 6.40
C LEU A 845 -1.25 -11.65 7.00
N LEU A 846 0.02 -11.26 6.92
CA LEU A 846 1.16 -11.97 7.50
C LEU A 846 0.97 -12.19 8.99
N ARG A 847 0.33 -11.26 9.70
CA ARG A 847 -0.01 -11.44 11.12
C ARG A 847 -0.79 -12.73 11.35
N HIS A 848 -1.82 -13.02 10.59
CA HIS A 848 -2.63 -14.23 10.77
C HIS A 848 -1.82 -15.51 10.49
N GLU A 849 -0.93 -15.48 9.50
CA GLU A 849 0.00 -16.57 9.20
C GLU A 849 1.06 -16.76 10.31
N HIS A 850 1.64 -15.68 10.84
CA HIS A 850 2.56 -15.71 11.97
C HIS A 850 1.91 -16.30 13.23
N HIS A 851 0.63 -15.97 13.49
CA HIS A 851 -0.11 -16.55 14.61
C HIS A 851 -0.30 -18.06 14.42
N LEU A 852 -0.63 -18.53 13.21
CA LEU A 852 -0.71 -19.96 12.95
C LEU A 852 0.64 -20.66 13.19
N LEU A 853 1.73 -20.12 12.66
CA LEU A 853 3.08 -20.67 12.88
C LEU A 853 3.43 -20.72 14.38
N TYR A 854 3.12 -19.66 15.13
CA TYR A 854 3.29 -19.63 16.57
C TYR A 854 2.49 -20.73 17.28
N LEU A 855 1.22 -20.92 16.93
CA LEU A 855 0.36 -21.96 17.54
C LEU A 855 0.91 -23.37 17.27
N LEU A 856 1.37 -23.64 16.05
CA LEU A 856 1.99 -24.91 15.69
C LEU A 856 3.29 -25.15 16.47
N LEU A 857 4.11 -24.10 16.65
CA LEU A 857 5.32 -24.16 17.49
C LEU A 857 4.99 -24.43 18.97
N GLN A 858 3.95 -23.79 19.51
CA GLN A 858 3.48 -24.02 20.88
C GLN A 858 2.95 -25.45 21.09
N LEU A 859 2.30 -26.02 20.08
CA LEU A 859 1.90 -27.42 20.12
C LEU A 859 3.13 -28.34 20.09
N ALA A 860 4.13 -28.03 19.25
CA ALA A 860 5.39 -28.77 19.21
C ALA A 860 6.11 -28.76 20.57
N CYS A 861 6.08 -27.66 21.34
CA CYS A 861 6.63 -27.61 22.71
C CYS A 861 6.05 -28.68 23.65
N LYS A 862 4.78 -29.04 23.47
CA LYS A 862 4.13 -30.07 24.29
C LYS A 862 4.41 -31.48 23.79
N LEU A 863 4.61 -31.65 22.48
CA LEU A 863 4.72 -32.94 21.82
C LEU A 863 6.15 -33.45 21.72
N VAL A 864 7.14 -32.59 21.48
CA VAL A 864 8.56 -32.97 21.32
C VAL A 864 9.09 -33.77 22.53
N PRO A 865 8.80 -33.40 23.80
CA PRO A 865 9.30 -34.18 24.94
C PRO A 865 8.60 -35.53 25.15
N VAL A 866 7.43 -35.74 24.54
CA VAL A 866 6.53 -36.88 24.82
C VAL A 866 6.50 -37.89 23.68
N GLU A 867 6.57 -37.42 22.42
CA GLU A 867 6.36 -38.23 21.23
C GLU A 867 7.65 -38.34 20.39
N PRO A 868 8.26 -39.53 20.29
CA PRO A 868 9.55 -39.70 19.62
C PRO A 868 9.47 -39.45 18.11
N GLU A 869 8.33 -39.68 17.45
CA GLU A 869 8.17 -39.37 16.02
C GLU A 869 8.26 -37.87 15.74
N ILE A 870 7.72 -37.04 16.63
CA ILE A 870 7.70 -35.58 16.51
C ILE A 870 9.04 -34.99 16.94
N ALA A 871 9.68 -35.59 17.96
CA ALA A 871 11.02 -35.21 18.40
C ALA A 871 12.07 -35.26 17.26
N ARG A 872 11.87 -36.10 16.23
CA ARG A 872 12.73 -36.12 15.03
C ARG A 872 12.74 -34.81 14.25
N TYR A 873 11.71 -33.98 14.40
CA TYR A 873 11.57 -32.67 13.76
C TYR A 873 11.92 -31.50 14.69
N ALA A 874 12.45 -31.76 15.89
CA ALA A 874 12.82 -30.73 16.87
C ALA A 874 13.73 -29.63 16.27
N SER A 875 14.71 -30.01 15.44
CA SER A 875 15.60 -29.07 14.77
C SER A 875 14.89 -28.18 13.75
N LEU A 876 13.86 -28.70 13.06
CA LEU A 876 13.02 -27.95 12.14
C LEU A 876 12.13 -26.94 12.87
N TYR A 877 11.52 -27.33 13.99
CA TYR A 877 10.73 -26.39 14.80
C TYR A 877 11.60 -25.27 15.37
N HIS A 878 12.82 -25.60 15.83
CA HIS A 878 13.78 -24.60 16.27
C HIS A 878 14.17 -23.63 15.14
N GLN A 879 14.44 -24.17 13.95
CA GLN A 879 14.77 -23.41 12.75
C GLN A 879 13.65 -22.43 12.38
N VAL A 880 12.40 -22.86 12.42
CA VAL A 880 11.26 -22.00 12.11
C VAL A 880 11.08 -20.93 13.19
N ALA A 881 11.24 -21.27 14.47
CA ALA A 881 11.18 -20.27 15.54
C ALA A 881 12.24 -19.16 15.36
N LEU A 882 13.46 -19.51 14.93
CA LEU A 882 14.53 -18.54 14.63
C LEU A 882 14.20 -17.62 13.46
N VAL A 883 13.56 -18.16 12.42
CA VAL A 883 13.20 -17.42 11.21
C VAL A 883 11.95 -16.55 11.43
N LEU A 884 10.98 -17.04 12.22
CA LEU A 884 9.76 -16.32 12.56
C LEU A 884 10.02 -15.10 13.44
N LEU A 885 11.00 -15.17 14.35
CA LEU A 885 11.29 -14.12 15.32
C LEU A 885 11.49 -12.72 14.69
N PRO A 886 12.37 -12.53 13.68
CA PRO A 886 12.53 -11.25 12.99
C PRO A 886 11.40 -10.91 12.02
N TRP A 887 10.35 -11.74 11.89
CA TRP A 887 9.17 -11.46 11.06
C TRP A 887 7.98 -10.95 11.88
N LEU A 888 8.01 -11.15 13.20
CA LEU A 888 6.92 -10.71 14.06
C LEU A 888 6.76 -9.19 14.01
N LEU A 889 5.51 -8.76 13.80
CA LEU A 889 5.14 -7.36 13.60
C LEU A 889 4.61 -6.73 14.90
N PRO A 890 4.63 -5.40 15.01
CA PRO A 890 4.18 -4.67 16.19
C PRO A 890 2.79 -5.12 16.69
N GLY A 891 2.63 -5.18 18.00
CA GLY A 891 1.47 -5.78 18.67
C GLY A 891 1.53 -7.31 18.78
N SER A 892 2.71 -7.92 18.54
CA SER A 892 2.98 -9.37 18.70
C SER A 892 4.19 -9.62 19.63
N GLU A 893 4.54 -8.67 20.49
CA GLU A 893 5.72 -8.70 21.37
C GLU A 893 5.66 -9.87 22.34
N TYR A 894 4.47 -10.22 22.84
CA TYR A 894 4.26 -11.40 23.66
C TYR A 894 4.67 -12.70 22.96
N LEU A 895 4.41 -12.83 21.65
CA LEU A 895 4.80 -14.01 20.88
C LEU A 895 6.33 -14.10 20.81
N THR A 896 7.00 -12.96 20.61
CA THR A 896 8.47 -12.85 20.61
C THR A 896 9.04 -13.30 21.96
N HIS A 897 8.48 -12.78 23.06
CA HIS A 897 8.87 -13.14 24.42
C HIS A 897 8.67 -14.64 24.71
N GLU A 898 7.52 -15.20 24.34
CA GLU A 898 7.22 -16.63 24.54
C GLU A 898 8.14 -17.53 23.72
N LEU A 899 8.44 -17.21 22.45
CA LEU A 899 9.36 -18.00 21.63
C LEU A 899 10.78 -18.02 22.25
N LEU A 900 11.27 -16.88 22.73
CA LEU A 900 12.54 -16.78 23.46
C LEU A 900 12.52 -17.62 24.74
N CYS A 901 11.41 -17.61 25.48
CA CYS A 901 11.30 -18.34 26.74
C CYS A 901 11.16 -19.86 26.59
N THR A 902 10.44 -20.31 25.57
CA THR A 902 9.94 -21.70 25.47
C THR A 902 10.67 -22.56 24.45
N ILE A 903 11.16 -22.00 23.33
CA ILE A 903 11.73 -22.76 22.21
C ILE A 903 13.20 -22.43 21.97
N LEU A 904 13.55 -21.16 21.78
CA LEU A 904 14.84 -20.76 21.22
C LEU A 904 16.05 -21.17 22.07
N PHE A 905 15.92 -21.11 23.40
CA PHE A 905 16.99 -21.53 24.31
C PHE A 905 16.67 -22.85 25.01
N ASN A 906 15.72 -23.61 24.48
CA ASN A 906 15.29 -24.88 25.05
C ASN A 906 16.14 -26.04 24.50
N LYS A 907 16.68 -26.83 25.43
CA LYS A 907 17.52 -28.00 25.17
C LYS A 907 16.82 -29.08 24.35
N ASP A 908 15.51 -29.28 24.54
CA ASP A 908 14.74 -30.32 23.84
C ASP A 908 14.67 -30.07 22.32
N PHE A 909 14.79 -28.80 21.91
CA PHE A 909 14.78 -28.36 20.51
C PHE A 909 16.18 -28.33 19.85
N ILE A 910 17.22 -28.60 20.65
CA ILE A 910 18.62 -28.70 20.24
C ILE A 910 19.11 -30.11 20.58
N SER A 911 18.53 -31.10 19.90
CA SER A 911 18.82 -32.53 20.12
C SER A 911 20.27 -32.89 19.78
N GLU A 912 20.91 -32.11 18.91
CA GLU A 912 22.33 -32.23 18.56
C GLU A 912 23.24 -31.99 19.79
N GLY A 913 22.80 -31.13 20.72
CA GLY A 913 23.53 -30.83 21.94
C GLY A 913 23.63 -31.97 22.95
N HIS A 914 22.79 -33.01 22.81
CA HIS A 914 22.70 -34.14 23.75
C HIS A 914 23.29 -35.45 23.19
N SER A 915 23.48 -35.55 21.87
CA SER A 915 23.65 -36.83 21.15
C SER A 915 25.05 -37.03 20.56
N GLY A 916 26.09 -36.60 21.27
CA GLY A 916 27.47 -36.67 20.76
C GLY A 916 27.74 -35.68 19.61
N GLY A 917 26.86 -34.69 19.40
CA GLY A 917 26.97 -33.70 18.34
C GLY A 917 28.24 -32.83 18.43
N PRO A 918 28.59 -32.28 19.61
CA PRO A 918 29.86 -31.56 19.78
C PRO A 918 31.08 -32.42 19.41
N GLU A 919 31.07 -33.71 19.77
CA GLU A 919 32.09 -34.70 19.44
C GLU A 919 32.11 -35.02 17.93
N ALA A 920 30.94 -35.06 17.29
CA ALA A 920 30.84 -35.26 15.83
C ALA A 920 31.40 -34.06 15.05
N VAL A 921 31.17 -32.83 15.54
CA VAL A 921 31.76 -31.60 14.97
C VAL A 921 33.28 -31.64 15.12
N GLU A 922 33.78 -32.02 16.31
CA GLU A 922 35.20 -32.17 16.58
C GLU A 922 35.87 -33.22 15.66
N LEU A 923 35.23 -34.36 15.45
CA LEU A 923 35.68 -35.39 14.49
C LEU A 923 35.63 -34.89 13.03
N GLY A 924 34.66 -34.05 12.67
CA GLY A 924 34.56 -33.42 11.36
C GLY A 924 35.71 -32.44 11.10
N GLU A 925 36.13 -31.67 12.11
CA GLU A 925 37.27 -30.76 12.00
C GLU A 925 38.60 -31.50 11.81
N LEU A 926 38.77 -32.65 12.47
CA LEU A 926 39.96 -33.50 12.29
C LEU A 926 40.09 -34.05 10.87
N LYS A 927 38.97 -34.38 10.20
CA LYS A 927 38.96 -34.88 8.81
C LYS A 927 39.27 -33.80 7.76
N LEU A 928 38.92 -32.54 8.03
CA LEU A 928 39.24 -31.41 7.13
C LEU A 928 40.73 -31.02 7.14
N HIS A 929 41.51 -31.52 8.10
CA HIS A 929 42.95 -31.28 8.22
C HIS A 929 43.85 -32.38 7.60
N GLU A 930 43.29 -33.38 6.92
CA GLU A 930 44.08 -34.43 6.22
C GLU A 930 44.97 -33.90 5.05
N GLY A 931 44.89 -32.60 4.72
CA GLY A 931 45.70 -31.97 3.66
C GLY A 931 47.06 -31.39 4.07
N THR A 932 47.34 -31.20 5.36
CA THR A 932 48.65 -30.73 5.87
C THR A 932 48.85 -31.16 7.32
N PRO A 933 49.97 -31.83 7.67
CA PRO A 933 50.22 -32.29 9.03
C PRO A 933 50.71 -31.11 9.89
N HIS A 934 49.78 -30.29 10.39
CA HIS A 934 50.14 -29.26 11.36
C HIS A 934 49.36 -29.48 12.64
N HIS A 935 50.11 -29.80 13.70
CA HIS A 935 49.61 -29.93 15.07
C HIS A 935 48.77 -28.69 15.43
N PRO A 936 47.55 -28.85 15.98
CA PRO A 936 46.86 -27.73 16.58
C PRO A 936 47.73 -27.21 17.72
N SER A 937 48.09 -25.93 17.68
CA SER A 937 48.73 -25.25 18.80
C SER A 937 47.97 -25.58 20.10
N PRO A 938 48.62 -26.05 21.17
CA PRO A 938 47.98 -26.61 22.37
C PRO A 938 47.15 -25.60 23.20
N SER A 939 47.02 -24.35 22.75
CA SER A 939 46.34 -23.25 23.42
C SER A 939 44.89 -23.01 22.96
N LEU A 940 44.45 -23.57 21.83
CA LEU A 940 43.11 -23.34 21.28
C LEU A 940 42.19 -24.53 21.52
N GLN A 941 41.14 -24.33 22.31
CA GLN A 941 40.06 -25.30 22.48
C GLN A 941 39.39 -25.60 21.13
N THR A 942 39.04 -26.86 20.89
CA THR A 942 38.32 -27.31 19.70
C THR A 942 36.90 -26.72 19.67
N VAL A 943 36.32 -26.52 18.49
CA VAL A 943 34.96 -25.98 18.36
C VAL A 943 33.94 -26.86 19.10
N GLY A 944 34.14 -28.18 19.11
CA GLY A 944 33.33 -29.12 19.89
C GLY A 944 33.31 -28.83 21.40
N ALA A 945 34.47 -28.53 22.01
CA ALA A 945 34.54 -28.19 23.43
C ALA A 945 33.77 -26.89 23.76
N LEU A 946 33.90 -25.87 22.90
CA LEU A 946 33.19 -24.60 23.04
C LEU A 946 31.67 -24.75 22.87
N LEU A 947 31.22 -25.62 21.94
CA LEU A 947 29.80 -25.94 21.76
C LEU A 947 29.21 -26.61 23.00
N ARG A 948 29.96 -27.53 23.63
CA ARG A 948 29.51 -28.19 24.85
C ARG A 948 29.31 -27.18 25.99
N GLU A 949 30.23 -26.24 26.14
CA GLU A 949 30.12 -25.15 27.12
C GLU A 949 28.89 -24.25 26.82
N ALA A 950 28.69 -23.88 25.56
CA ALA A 950 27.52 -23.09 25.14
C ALA A 950 26.19 -23.80 25.44
N CYS A 951 26.09 -25.11 25.19
CA CYS A 951 24.91 -25.91 25.53
C CYS A 951 24.61 -25.93 27.03
N VAL A 952 25.64 -25.95 27.88
CA VAL A 952 25.45 -25.87 29.33
C VAL A 952 24.90 -24.50 29.74
N GLN A 953 25.37 -23.43 29.10
CA GLN A 953 25.02 -22.04 29.41
C GLN A 953 23.72 -21.54 28.77
N LEU A 954 22.94 -22.37 28.06
CA LEU A 954 21.66 -21.97 27.46
C LEU A 954 20.72 -21.17 28.39
N PRO A 955 20.54 -21.51 29.69
CA PRO A 955 19.74 -20.70 30.60
C PRO A 955 20.30 -19.28 30.83
N SER A 956 21.62 -19.14 30.90
CA SER A 956 22.33 -17.86 31.05
C SER A 956 22.23 -17.02 29.78
N ILE A 957 22.36 -17.66 28.61
CA ILE A 957 22.15 -17.05 27.29
C ILE A 957 20.72 -16.51 27.20
N ARG A 958 19.71 -17.31 27.58
CA ARG A 958 18.32 -16.86 27.64
C ARG A 958 18.16 -15.61 28.52
N GLY A 959 18.71 -15.63 29.74
CA GLY A 959 18.68 -14.49 30.65
C GLY A 959 19.30 -13.23 30.04
N CYS A 960 20.42 -13.39 29.32
CA CYS A 960 21.10 -12.30 28.62
C CYS A 960 20.19 -11.63 27.57
N PHE A 961 19.57 -12.40 26.68
CA PHE A 961 18.69 -11.86 25.63
C PHE A 961 17.40 -11.26 26.20
N LEU A 962 16.78 -11.89 27.20
CA LEU A 962 15.58 -11.33 27.84
C LEU A 962 15.88 -10.01 28.58
N THR A 963 17.05 -9.90 29.21
CA THR A 963 17.46 -8.64 29.87
C THR A 963 17.68 -7.52 28.85
N HIS A 964 18.23 -7.85 27.68
CA HIS A 964 18.43 -6.88 26.59
C HIS A 964 17.09 -6.35 26.04
N LEU A 965 16.09 -7.23 25.94
CA LEU A 965 14.74 -6.91 25.47
C LEU A 965 13.78 -6.42 26.57
N ALA A 966 14.28 -6.16 27.79
CA ALA A 966 13.43 -5.73 28.91
C ALA A 966 12.70 -4.39 28.66
N HIS A 967 13.24 -3.53 27.80
CA HIS A 967 12.59 -2.28 27.41
C HIS A 967 11.24 -2.49 26.69
N LEU A 968 10.99 -3.70 26.17
CA LEU A 968 9.72 -4.08 25.53
C LEU A 968 8.66 -4.61 26.51
N GLU A 969 8.95 -4.69 27.82
CA GLU A 969 8.06 -5.30 28.81
C GLU A 969 6.63 -4.74 28.78
N SER A 970 6.49 -3.41 28.67
CA SER A 970 5.17 -2.76 28.55
C SER A 970 4.39 -3.24 27.32
N SER A 971 5.07 -3.36 26.17
CA SER A 971 4.47 -3.83 24.92
C SER A 971 4.16 -5.33 24.95
N VAL A 972 4.99 -6.12 25.65
CA VAL A 972 4.74 -7.54 25.94
C VAL A 972 3.46 -7.71 26.77
N LEU A 973 3.25 -6.90 27.81
CA LEU A 973 2.03 -6.97 28.63
C LEU A 973 0.78 -6.59 27.82
N VAL A 974 0.84 -5.51 27.04
CA VAL A 974 -0.28 -5.06 26.20
C VAL A 974 -0.66 -6.12 25.16
N SER A 975 0.34 -6.68 24.44
CA SER A 975 0.09 -7.72 23.44
C SER A 975 -0.32 -9.06 24.08
N GLN A 976 0.14 -9.36 25.30
CA GLN A 976 -0.33 -10.51 26.09
C GLN A 976 -1.82 -10.38 26.42
N ASP A 977 -2.23 -9.23 26.95
CA ASP A 977 -3.62 -9.01 27.34
C ASP A 977 -4.55 -9.07 26.11
N ALA A 978 -4.09 -8.54 24.97
CA ALA A 978 -4.80 -8.69 23.70
C ALA A 978 -4.93 -10.17 23.28
N LEU A 979 -3.84 -10.95 23.26
CA LEU A 979 -3.85 -12.38 22.86
C LEU A 979 -4.70 -13.24 23.80
N LEU A 980 -4.65 -12.96 25.09
CA LEU A 980 -5.41 -13.71 26.09
C LEU A 980 -6.88 -13.30 26.19
N GLY A 981 -7.33 -12.26 25.46
CA GLY A 981 -8.70 -11.76 25.52
C GLY A 981 -9.03 -11.20 26.91
N ARG A 982 -8.09 -10.45 27.49
CA ARG A 982 -8.18 -9.83 28.80
C ARG A 982 -8.82 -8.44 28.66
N ASN A 983 -10.12 -8.45 28.37
CA ASN A 983 -10.90 -7.28 27.93
C ASN A 983 -10.73 -5.99 28.78
N PRO A 984 -10.66 -6.03 30.13
CA PRO A 984 -10.53 -4.81 30.93
C PRO A 984 -9.22 -4.04 30.71
N TRP A 985 -8.20 -4.68 30.16
CA TRP A 985 -6.86 -4.12 29.97
C TRP A 985 -6.57 -3.77 28.50
N ILE A 986 -7.52 -4.01 27.60
CA ILE A 986 -7.40 -3.63 26.19
C ILE A 986 -7.74 -2.14 26.04
N ASN A 987 -6.76 -1.35 25.57
CA ASN A 987 -6.93 0.09 25.38
C ASN A 987 -7.40 0.47 23.98
N SER A 988 -7.05 -0.32 22.96
CA SER A 988 -7.44 -0.11 21.57
C SER A 988 -7.46 -1.43 20.81
N HIS A 989 -8.31 -1.52 19.79
CA HIS A 989 -8.28 -2.59 18.78
C HIS A 989 -7.55 -2.15 17.50
N LEU A 990 -7.11 -0.90 17.40
CA LEU A 990 -6.08 -0.52 16.43
C LEU A 990 -4.72 -1.03 16.92
N LEU A 991 -4.00 -1.69 16.02
CA LEU A 991 -2.65 -2.17 16.29
C LEU A 991 -1.66 -0.99 16.35
N PRO A 992 -0.46 -1.17 16.92
CA PRO A 992 0.60 -0.16 16.85
C PRO A 992 0.95 0.18 15.40
N GLU A 993 1.55 1.35 15.19
CA GLU A 993 2.02 1.78 13.87
C GLU A 993 3.00 0.77 13.26
N LEU A 994 2.91 0.58 11.94
CA LEU A 994 3.78 -0.34 11.22
C LEU A 994 5.14 0.31 10.94
N THR A 995 6.06 0.22 11.90
CA THR A 995 7.44 0.73 11.79
C THR A 995 8.44 -0.29 11.21
N GLY A 996 8.02 -1.54 11.05
CA GLY A 996 8.89 -2.66 10.66
C GLY A 996 8.69 -3.87 11.57
N PRO A 997 9.51 -4.92 11.47
CA PRO A 997 9.48 -6.03 12.42
C PRO A 997 9.94 -5.59 13.82
N ILE A 998 9.48 -6.30 14.87
CA ILE A 998 9.83 -6.00 16.28
C ILE A 998 11.33 -6.13 16.51
N LEU A 999 11.97 -7.13 15.90
CA LEU A 999 13.40 -7.38 16.00
C LEU A 999 14.06 -7.31 14.61
N PRO A 1000 15.29 -6.79 14.51
CA PRO A 1000 16.01 -6.77 13.25
C PRO A 1000 16.41 -8.18 12.80
N SER A 1001 16.70 -8.34 11.50
CA SER A 1001 17.10 -9.65 10.94
C SER A 1001 18.37 -10.23 11.58
N ASP A 1002 19.23 -9.36 12.14
CA ASP A 1002 20.47 -9.71 12.83
C ASP A 1002 20.37 -9.58 14.36
N TRP A 1003 19.16 -9.78 14.91
CA TRP A 1003 18.90 -9.80 16.35
C TRP A 1003 19.84 -10.72 17.16
N SER A 1004 20.37 -11.78 16.55
CA SER A 1004 21.33 -12.69 17.19
C SER A 1004 22.63 -11.99 17.61
N PHE A 1005 22.96 -10.87 16.97
CA PHE A 1005 24.10 -10.00 17.27
C PHE A 1005 23.72 -8.80 18.15
N LEU A 1006 22.44 -8.62 18.49
CA LEU A 1006 21.92 -7.42 19.16
C LEU A 1006 22.66 -7.06 20.45
N PRO A 1007 23.03 -8.00 21.35
CA PRO A 1007 23.78 -7.64 22.55
C PRO A 1007 25.17 -7.05 22.25
N LEU A 1008 25.81 -7.50 21.16
CA LEU A 1008 27.12 -7.02 20.73
C LEU A 1008 27.02 -5.65 20.03
N ILE A 1009 26.00 -5.48 19.19
CA ILE A 1009 25.70 -4.22 18.50
C ILE A 1009 25.39 -3.11 19.51
N SER A 1010 24.49 -3.39 20.45
CA SER A 1010 24.11 -2.45 21.49
C SER A 1010 25.27 -2.05 22.39
N LEU A 1011 26.24 -2.96 22.62
CA LEU A 1011 27.46 -2.61 23.34
C LEU A 1011 28.32 -1.63 22.53
N TYR A 1012 28.46 -1.84 21.22
CA TYR A 1012 29.20 -0.95 20.34
C TYR A 1012 28.55 0.44 20.25
N GLU A 1013 27.23 0.52 20.05
CA GLU A 1013 26.50 1.78 20.02
C GLU A 1013 26.66 2.56 21.31
N ARG A 1014 26.56 1.90 22.47
CA ARG A 1014 26.78 2.55 23.78
C ARG A 1014 28.22 3.02 23.98
N ALA A 1015 29.19 2.36 23.34
CA ALA A 1015 30.58 2.81 23.33
C ALA A 1015 30.80 4.01 22.39
N GLY A 1016 30.05 4.09 21.28
CA GLY A 1016 30.15 5.14 20.25
C GLY A 1016 29.35 6.43 20.53
N VAL A 1017 28.21 6.36 21.23
CA VAL A 1017 27.35 7.52 21.57
C VAL A 1017 28.03 8.53 22.51
N SER A 1018 29.27 8.27 22.96
CA SER A 1018 30.09 9.22 23.71
C SER A 1018 30.88 10.21 22.82
N GLU A 1019 30.57 10.34 21.53
CA GLU A 1019 31.24 11.31 20.65
C GLU A 1019 30.65 12.72 20.73
N GLY A 1020 31.08 13.41 21.79
CA GLY A 1020 31.43 14.82 21.77
C GLY A 1020 32.88 14.98 22.20
N GLY A 1021 33.82 14.36 21.47
CA GLY A 1021 35.26 14.51 21.66
C GLY A 1021 35.87 13.79 22.88
N GLY A 1022 36.72 12.78 22.60
CA GLY A 1022 37.97 12.58 23.34
C GLY A 1022 37.92 12.15 24.81
N LEU A 1023 36.80 11.63 25.32
CA LEU A 1023 36.77 10.96 26.62
C LEU A 1023 36.33 9.51 26.46
N ALA A 1024 37.33 8.64 26.39
CA ALA A 1024 37.20 7.19 26.45
C ALA A 1024 36.22 6.80 27.57
N VAL A 1025 35.22 5.97 27.24
CA VAL A 1025 34.44 5.21 28.23
C VAL A 1025 35.46 4.39 29.03
N LYS A 1026 35.86 4.89 30.21
CA LYS A 1026 36.97 4.34 31.00
C LYS A 1026 36.66 2.97 31.61
N GLU A 1027 35.39 2.57 31.67
CA GLU A 1027 34.97 1.28 32.23
C GLU A 1027 33.79 0.72 31.43
N LEU A 1028 33.91 -0.52 30.95
CA LEU A 1028 32.79 -1.26 30.37
C LEU A 1028 31.63 -1.32 31.37
N PRO A 1029 30.37 -1.31 30.90
CA PRO A 1029 29.22 -1.57 31.76
C PRO A 1029 29.42 -2.86 32.56
N GLN A 1030 29.09 -2.83 33.86
CA GLN A 1030 29.11 -4.03 34.68
C GLN A 1030 28.27 -5.14 34.01
N GLY A 1031 28.88 -6.31 33.79
CA GLY A 1031 28.23 -7.43 33.12
C GLY A 1031 28.51 -7.56 31.61
N ALA A 1032 29.18 -6.58 30.98
CA ALA A 1032 29.40 -6.60 29.53
C ALA A 1032 30.22 -7.81 29.05
N LEU A 1033 31.20 -8.27 29.83
CA LEU A 1033 31.96 -9.48 29.54
C LEU A 1033 31.06 -10.72 29.44
N GLN A 1034 30.15 -10.91 30.41
CA GLN A 1034 29.20 -12.02 30.39
C GLN A 1034 28.24 -11.90 29.21
N VAL A 1035 27.74 -10.69 28.92
CA VAL A 1035 26.83 -10.43 27.80
C VAL A 1035 27.47 -10.82 26.46
N VAL A 1036 28.70 -10.37 26.21
CA VAL A 1036 29.44 -10.69 24.98
C VAL A 1036 29.76 -12.18 24.92
N THR A 1037 30.19 -12.79 26.03
CA THR A 1037 30.46 -14.23 26.09
C THR A 1037 29.22 -15.06 25.72
N HIS A 1038 28.07 -14.75 26.32
CA HIS A 1038 26.81 -15.44 26.01
C HIS A 1038 26.33 -15.20 24.57
N CYS A 1039 26.50 -13.98 24.03
CA CYS A 1039 26.19 -13.67 22.64
C CYS A 1039 27.07 -14.49 21.67
N LEU A 1040 28.38 -14.55 21.90
CA LEU A 1040 29.29 -15.35 21.07
C LEU A 1040 29.04 -16.86 21.19
N GLN A 1041 28.70 -17.36 22.39
CA GLN A 1041 28.27 -18.76 22.58
C GLN A 1041 27.00 -19.08 21.78
N TRP A 1042 26.03 -18.17 21.76
CA TRP A 1042 24.81 -18.32 20.96
C TRP A 1042 25.09 -18.32 19.46
N LEU A 1043 25.90 -17.36 18.99
CA LEU A 1043 26.32 -17.29 17.59
C LEU A 1043 27.07 -18.56 17.16
N LEU A 1044 27.89 -19.13 18.04
CA LEU A 1044 28.60 -20.39 17.76
C LEU A 1044 27.62 -21.55 17.54
N LEU A 1045 26.61 -21.69 18.39
CA LEU A 1045 25.57 -22.71 18.25
C LEU A 1045 24.80 -22.55 16.93
N LEU A 1046 24.40 -21.32 16.61
CA LEU A 1046 23.65 -21.05 15.38
C LEU A 1046 24.48 -21.26 14.12
N GLU A 1047 25.74 -20.83 14.09
CA GLU A 1047 26.62 -21.00 12.94
C GLU A 1047 26.97 -22.47 12.65
N VAL A 1048 26.91 -23.35 13.65
CA VAL A 1048 27.21 -24.78 13.48
C VAL A 1048 25.96 -25.61 13.22
N TRP A 1049 24.86 -25.38 13.94
CA TRP A 1049 23.66 -26.23 13.87
C TRP A 1049 22.46 -25.60 13.16
N ARG A 1050 22.44 -24.29 12.93
CA ARG A 1050 21.30 -23.56 12.34
C ARG A 1050 21.77 -22.56 11.26
N GLU A 1051 22.72 -22.98 10.42
CA GLU A 1051 23.29 -22.15 9.35
C GLU A 1051 22.21 -21.59 8.41
N GLU A 1052 21.20 -22.40 8.08
CA GLU A 1052 20.08 -22.01 7.24
C GLU A 1052 19.32 -20.78 7.78
N ALA A 1053 19.20 -20.63 9.10
CA ALA A 1053 18.46 -19.51 9.70
C ALA A 1053 19.23 -18.20 9.54
N LEU A 1054 20.56 -18.30 9.53
CA LEU A 1054 21.45 -17.15 9.41
C LEU A 1054 21.76 -16.77 7.96
N LYS A 1055 21.22 -17.48 6.95
CA LYS A 1055 21.41 -17.12 5.53
C LYS A 1055 20.81 -15.77 5.17
N VAL A 1056 19.80 -15.33 5.91
CA VAL A 1056 19.19 -13.99 5.74
C VAL A 1056 20.21 -12.88 6.01
N ILE A 1057 21.23 -13.14 6.86
CA ILE A 1057 22.27 -12.18 7.20
C ILE A 1057 23.47 -12.37 6.25
N PRO A 1058 23.81 -11.37 5.40
CA PRO A 1058 24.93 -11.48 4.48
C PRO A 1058 26.27 -11.76 5.21
N PRO A 1059 27.20 -12.53 4.61
CA PRO A 1059 28.50 -12.81 5.23
C PRO A 1059 29.29 -11.55 5.64
N VAL A 1060 29.22 -10.49 4.82
CA VAL A 1060 29.86 -9.19 5.14
C VAL A 1060 29.24 -8.52 6.36
N ALA A 1061 27.91 -8.64 6.54
CA ALA A 1061 27.22 -8.13 7.72
C ALA A 1061 27.65 -8.91 8.97
N LYS A 1062 27.75 -10.25 8.90
CA LYS A 1062 28.25 -11.07 10.02
C LYS A 1062 29.67 -10.67 10.43
N LEU A 1063 30.55 -10.46 9.46
CA LEU A 1063 31.92 -9.99 9.70
C LEU A 1063 31.92 -8.60 10.35
N ALA A 1064 31.08 -7.69 9.86
CA ALA A 1064 30.94 -6.34 10.42
C ALA A 1064 30.45 -6.38 11.87
N ARG A 1065 29.37 -7.12 12.17
CA ARG A 1065 28.83 -7.24 13.53
C ARG A 1065 29.81 -7.88 14.50
N LEU A 1066 30.58 -8.90 14.08
CA LEU A 1066 31.62 -9.50 14.94
C LEU A 1066 32.82 -8.58 15.15
N SER A 1067 33.07 -7.65 14.23
CA SER A 1067 34.14 -6.66 14.37
C SER A 1067 33.91 -5.72 15.56
N CYS A 1068 32.65 -5.58 16.02
CA CYS A 1068 32.32 -4.88 17.26
C CYS A 1068 33.05 -5.44 18.50
N VAL A 1069 33.46 -6.72 18.52
CA VAL A 1069 34.26 -7.28 19.64
C VAL A 1069 35.57 -6.50 19.83
N PHE A 1070 36.17 -6.01 18.74
CA PHE A 1070 37.41 -5.23 18.76
C PHE A 1070 37.16 -3.73 18.95
N LEU A 1071 36.01 -3.23 18.50
CA LEU A 1071 35.69 -1.81 18.49
C LEU A 1071 34.99 -1.33 19.77
N SER A 1072 34.33 -2.21 20.53
CA SER A 1072 33.56 -1.82 21.72
C SER A 1072 34.40 -1.51 22.95
N SER A 1073 35.66 -1.99 23.04
CA SER A 1073 36.59 -1.69 24.13
C SER A 1073 38.04 -1.98 23.74
N SER A 1074 38.99 -1.45 24.50
CA SER A 1074 40.43 -1.70 24.35
C SER A 1074 40.90 -3.06 24.85
N ASP A 1075 40.13 -3.75 25.69
CA ASP A 1075 40.53 -4.97 26.42
C ASP A 1075 39.59 -6.16 26.25
N LEU A 1076 38.35 -5.96 25.80
CA LEU A 1076 37.31 -6.99 25.70
C LEU A 1076 37.76 -8.22 24.88
N PHE A 1077 38.49 -8.02 23.79
CA PHE A 1077 38.99 -9.11 22.94
C PHE A 1077 40.16 -9.89 23.57
N LEU A 1078 40.81 -9.35 24.60
CA LEU A 1078 41.89 -10.00 25.35
C LEU A 1078 41.34 -10.97 26.41
N GLU A 1079 40.07 -10.82 26.79
CA GLU A 1079 39.42 -11.68 27.76
C GLU A 1079 39.33 -13.11 27.23
N ARG A 1080 39.86 -14.08 28.00
CA ARG A 1080 40.03 -15.47 27.54
C ARG A 1080 38.76 -16.12 26.99
N PRO A 1081 37.57 -15.97 27.61
CA PRO A 1081 36.33 -16.55 27.07
C PRO A 1081 35.98 -15.95 25.69
N VAL A 1082 36.08 -14.63 25.55
CA VAL A 1082 35.78 -13.88 24.32
C VAL A 1082 36.77 -14.25 23.22
N GLN A 1083 38.07 -14.27 23.53
CA GLN A 1083 39.13 -14.62 22.58
C GLN A 1083 38.92 -16.03 22.00
N LYS A 1084 38.62 -17.02 22.85
CA LYS A 1084 38.38 -18.41 22.42
C LYS A 1084 37.17 -18.56 21.51
N LEU A 1085 36.04 -17.96 21.88
CA LEU A 1085 34.81 -18.02 21.09
C LEU A 1085 34.96 -17.29 19.75
N THR A 1086 35.61 -16.13 19.76
CA THR A 1086 35.87 -15.35 18.54
C THR A 1086 36.81 -16.09 17.60
N TRP A 1087 37.83 -16.79 18.11
CA TRP A 1087 38.64 -17.71 17.31
C TRP A 1087 37.83 -18.82 16.66
N GLY A 1088 36.92 -19.44 17.42
CA GLY A 1088 36.01 -20.47 16.90
C GLY A 1088 35.15 -19.94 15.76
N LEU A 1089 34.51 -18.78 15.95
CA LEU A 1089 33.68 -18.13 14.95
C LEU A 1089 34.49 -17.67 13.72
N PHE A 1090 35.68 -17.11 13.91
CA PHE A 1090 36.56 -16.71 12.82
C PHE A 1090 36.93 -17.89 11.92
N ARG A 1091 37.27 -19.05 12.52
CA ARG A 1091 37.55 -20.28 11.77
C ARG A 1091 36.35 -20.75 10.94
N LEU A 1092 35.13 -20.62 11.46
CA LEU A 1092 33.89 -20.96 10.74
C LEU A 1092 33.63 -20.01 9.57
N LEU A 1093 33.98 -18.73 9.68
CA LEU A 1093 33.83 -17.73 8.62
C LEU A 1093 34.90 -17.88 7.53
N THR A 1094 36.11 -18.33 7.87
CA THR A 1094 37.21 -18.52 6.91
C THR A 1094 37.23 -19.90 6.23
N ARG A 1095 36.21 -20.75 6.43
CA ARG A 1095 36.07 -22.01 5.67
C ARG A 1095 35.92 -21.72 4.17
N HIS A 1096 36.47 -22.58 3.31
CA HIS A 1096 36.61 -22.30 1.87
C HIS A 1096 35.31 -21.84 1.20
N SER A 1097 34.19 -22.54 1.45
CA SER A 1097 32.87 -22.20 0.89
C SER A 1097 32.34 -20.83 1.34
N ARG A 1098 32.62 -20.43 2.58
CA ARG A 1098 32.11 -19.17 3.18
C ARG A 1098 33.00 -17.98 2.86
N LEU A 1099 34.30 -18.24 2.77
CA LEU A 1099 35.26 -17.25 2.31
C LEU A 1099 35.03 -16.91 0.84
N ASP A 1100 34.59 -17.87 0.03
CA ASP A 1100 34.27 -17.63 -1.38
C ASP A 1100 33.01 -16.75 -1.55
N SER A 1101 31.99 -16.90 -0.70
CA SER A 1101 30.76 -16.07 -0.73
C SER A 1101 30.88 -14.70 -0.07
N LEU A 1102 31.98 -14.41 0.63
CA LEU A 1102 32.22 -13.12 1.26
C LEU A 1102 32.59 -12.05 0.22
N ASP A 1103 31.74 -11.04 0.04
CA ASP A 1103 32.01 -9.87 -0.79
C ASP A 1103 32.07 -8.61 0.06
N LEU A 1104 33.25 -7.98 0.12
CA LEU A 1104 33.49 -6.75 0.89
C LEU A 1104 33.21 -5.47 0.08
N ASN A 1105 32.84 -5.58 -1.19
CA ASN A 1105 32.47 -4.42 -2.01
C ASN A 1105 31.00 -4.01 -1.82
N ILE A 1106 30.18 -4.90 -1.23
CA ILE A 1106 28.79 -4.61 -0.89
C ILE A 1106 28.75 -3.97 0.50
N PRO A 1107 28.12 -2.79 0.67
CA PRO A 1107 28.01 -2.18 1.99
C PRO A 1107 27.14 -3.07 2.90
N PRO A 1108 27.64 -3.43 4.10
CA PRO A 1108 26.81 -4.16 5.06
C PRO A 1108 25.65 -3.27 5.53
N PRO A 1109 24.45 -3.84 5.81
CA PRO A 1109 23.30 -3.07 6.29
C PRO A 1109 23.65 -2.22 7.52
N GLY A 1110 23.30 -0.93 7.48
CA GLY A 1110 23.59 0.02 8.55
C GLY A 1110 24.99 0.67 8.49
N LEU A 1111 25.81 0.41 7.46
CA LEU A 1111 27.08 1.09 7.24
C LEU A 1111 27.18 1.61 5.80
N ALA A 1112 27.79 2.79 5.63
CA ALA A 1112 28.00 3.40 4.31
C ALA A 1112 28.93 2.57 3.41
N SER A 1113 30.02 2.03 3.98
CA SER A 1113 30.91 1.12 3.29
C SER A 1113 31.66 0.20 4.27
N PHE A 1114 32.09 -0.97 3.80
CA PHE A 1114 33.00 -1.80 4.59
C PHE A 1114 34.39 -1.15 4.75
N GLN A 1115 34.78 -0.27 3.83
CA GLN A 1115 36.09 0.38 3.88
C GLN A 1115 36.20 1.35 5.07
N ASP A 1116 35.13 2.04 5.41
CA ASP A 1116 35.09 2.94 6.58
C ASP A 1116 35.25 2.13 7.87
N LEU A 1117 34.51 1.02 7.99
CA LEU A 1117 34.66 0.08 9.11
C LEU A 1117 36.09 -0.47 9.19
N TYR A 1118 36.69 -0.84 8.06
CA TYR A 1118 38.05 -1.36 8.03
C TYR A 1118 39.07 -0.32 8.50
N SER A 1119 38.89 0.95 8.13
CA SER A 1119 39.75 2.05 8.57
C SER A 1119 39.68 2.23 10.10
N SER A 1120 38.48 2.18 10.68
CA SER A 1120 38.29 2.17 12.13
C SER A 1120 38.96 0.97 12.82
N LEU A 1121 38.90 -0.22 12.21
CA LEU A 1121 39.60 -1.41 12.71
C LEU A 1121 41.12 -1.26 12.67
N LEU A 1122 41.68 -0.65 11.62
CA LEU A 1122 43.11 -0.38 11.52
C LEU A 1122 43.57 0.60 12.61
N ALA A 1123 42.84 1.70 12.79
CA ALA A 1123 43.12 2.68 13.84
C ALA A 1123 43.07 2.04 15.23
N GLN A 1124 42.05 1.22 15.51
CA GLN A 1124 41.92 0.50 16.76
C GLN A 1124 43.04 -0.53 16.96
N TYR A 1125 43.45 -1.23 15.90
CA TYR A 1125 44.58 -2.17 15.96
C TYR A 1125 45.88 -1.45 16.33
N GLU A 1126 46.17 -0.34 15.67
CA GLU A 1126 47.37 0.46 15.94
C GLU A 1126 47.38 1.01 17.37
N ALA A 1127 46.22 1.42 17.89
CA ALA A 1127 46.08 2.00 19.22
C ALA A 1127 46.21 0.97 20.35
N VAL A 1128 45.51 -0.17 20.25
CA VAL A 1128 45.27 -1.06 21.41
C VAL A 1128 45.41 -2.56 21.12
N SER A 1129 45.90 -2.98 19.95
CA SER A 1129 45.99 -4.44 19.65
C SER A 1129 46.96 -5.22 20.54
N PHE A 1130 47.99 -4.55 21.08
CA PHE A 1130 49.14 -5.19 21.75
C PHE A 1130 49.79 -6.31 20.92
N GLY A 1131 49.64 -6.31 19.59
CA GLY A 1131 50.11 -7.38 18.71
C GLY A 1131 49.34 -8.70 18.84
N ASP A 1132 48.08 -8.66 19.31
CA ASP A 1132 47.23 -9.82 19.43
C ASP A 1132 47.07 -10.56 18.09
N GLN A 1133 47.16 -11.89 18.15
CA GLN A 1133 47.18 -12.76 16.99
C GLN A 1133 45.80 -12.88 16.33
N LEU A 1134 44.72 -12.90 17.12
CA LEU A 1134 43.36 -12.99 16.59
C LEU A 1134 43.00 -11.71 15.85
N PHE A 1135 43.24 -10.56 16.48
CA PHE A 1135 42.99 -9.26 15.86
C PHE A 1135 43.87 -9.08 14.62
N GLY A 1136 45.13 -9.53 14.66
CA GLY A 1136 46.02 -9.54 13.49
C GLY A 1136 45.47 -10.38 12.33
N CYS A 1137 45.02 -11.61 12.59
CA CYS A 1137 44.37 -12.46 11.58
C CYS A 1137 43.10 -11.82 11.00
N TRP A 1138 42.33 -11.13 11.84
CA TRP A 1138 41.11 -10.42 11.42
C TRP A 1138 41.43 -9.28 10.44
N VAL A 1139 42.43 -8.46 10.76
CA VAL A 1139 42.87 -7.34 9.92
C VAL A 1139 43.53 -7.81 8.61
N LEU A 1140 44.15 -8.99 8.61
CA LEU A 1140 44.71 -9.57 7.38
C LEU A 1140 43.62 -10.03 6.39
N LEU A 1141 42.42 -10.42 6.85
CA LEU A 1141 41.39 -11.01 5.98
C LEU A 1141 41.03 -10.15 4.76
N PRO A 1142 40.81 -8.83 4.88
CA PRO A 1142 40.48 -7.96 3.73
C PRO A 1142 41.65 -7.70 2.76
N LEU A 1143 42.88 -8.11 3.09
CA LEU A 1143 44.08 -7.87 2.27
C LEU A 1143 44.29 -8.91 1.15
N GLN A 1144 43.35 -9.84 0.97
CA GLN A 1144 43.36 -10.78 -0.15
C GLN A 1144 43.22 -10.07 -1.50
N ARG A 1145 43.73 -10.69 -2.57
CA ARG A 1145 43.75 -10.08 -3.91
C ARG A 1145 42.38 -9.89 -4.55
N ARG A 1146 41.35 -10.61 -4.07
CA ARG A 1146 39.97 -10.49 -4.55
C ARG A 1146 39.27 -9.20 -4.15
N TYR A 1147 39.75 -8.50 -3.13
CA TYR A 1147 39.13 -7.29 -2.60
C TYR A 1147 39.85 -6.02 -3.07
N SER A 1148 39.20 -4.87 -2.85
CA SER A 1148 39.69 -3.56 -3.27
C SER A 1148 41.15 -3.31 -2.87
N ALA A 1149 41.92 -2.70 -3.77
CA ALA A 1149 43.29 -2.26 -3.48
C ALA A 1149 43.33 -1.14 -2.42
N THR A 1150 42.24 -0.42 -2.20
CA THR A 1150 42.14 0.65 -1.19
C THR A 1150 42.45 0.16 0.22
N MET A 1151 41.95 -1.03 0.60
CA MET A 1151 42.22 -1.63 1.91
C MET A 1151 43.71 -1.92 2.12
N ARG A 1152 44.41 -2.38 1.07
CA ARG A 1152 45.86 -2.62 1.12
C ARG A 1152 46.66 -1.32 1.10
N LEU A 1153 46.18 -0.30 0.39
CA LEU A 1153 46.76 1.04 0.42
C LEU A 1153 46.64 1.68 1.81
N ALA A 1154 45.54 1.48 2.53
CA ALA A 1154 45.37 1.99 3.89
C ALA A 1154 46.45 1.43 4.85
N VAL A 1155 46.71 0.12 4.80
CA VAL A 1155 47.75 -0.54 5.63
C VAL A 1155 49.16 -0.06 5.29
N PHE A 1156 49.50 0.03 3.99
CA PHE A 1156 50.87 0.37 3.55
C PHE A 1156 51.12 1.87 3.35
N GLY A 1157 50.08 2.68 3.42
CA GLY A 1157 50.13 4.14 3.25
C GLY A 1157 49.92 4.86 4.57
N GLU A 1158 48.75 4.69 5.17
CA GLU A 1158 48.29 5.47 6.34
C GLU A 1158 48.71 4.80 7.65
N HIS A 1159 48.53 3.49 7.78
CA HIS A 1159 48.75 2.73 9.01
C HIS A 1159 50.07 1.93 9.03
N VAL A 1160 51.13 2.44 8.42
CA VAL A 1160 52.43 1.72 8.31
C VAL A 1160 53.01 1.34 9.68
N GLY A 1161 52.67 2.09 10.73
CA GLY A 1161 53.09 1.82 12.12
C GLY A 1161 52.69 0.43 12.61
N MET A 1162 51.53 -0.08 12.17
CA MET A 1162 51.00 -1.38 12.59
C MET A 1162 51.83 -2.57 12.12
N LEU A 1163 52.63 -2.42 11.05
CA LEU A 1163 53.47 -3.51 10.51
C LEU A 1163 54.51 -4.01 11.52
N ARG A 1164 54.81 -3.22 12.57
CA ARG A 1164 55.72 -3.62 13.65
C ARG A 1164 55.06 -4.54 14.68
N SER A 1165 53.74 -4.46 14.86
CA SER A 1165 52.97 -5.25 15.83
C SER A 1165 52.20 -6.41 15.18
N LEU A 1166 52.05 -6.43 13.84
CA LEU A 1166 51.33 -7.46 13.09
C LEU A 1166 52.13 -8.79 12.94
N GLY A 1167 52.41 -9.43 14.07
CA GLY A 1167 53.26 -10.62 14.21
C GLY A 1167 52.65 -11.97 13.84
N VAL A 1168 51.56 -12.02 13.07
CA VAL A 1168 50.90 -13.26 12.65
C VAL A 1168 51.87 -14.12 11.83
N THR A 1169 52.09 -15.37 12.24
CA THR A 1169 52.97 -16.31 11.52
C THR A 1169 52.23 -17.00 10.37
N LEU A 1170 52.98 -17.57 9.43
CA LEU A 1170 52.40 -18.34 8.31
C LEU A 1170 51.60 -19.57 8.80
N GLU A 1171 51.99 -20.16 9.94
CA GLU A 1171 51.28 -21.30 10.55
C GLU A 1171 49.95 -20.88 11.20
N GLN A 1172 49.84 -19.63 11.64
CA GLN A 1172 48.65 -19.07 12.28
C GLN A 1172 47.64 -18.51 11.27
N LEU A 1173 48.02 -18.41 10.00
CA LEU A 1173 47.20 -17.82 8.95
C LEU A 1173 46.07 -18.78 8.53
N SER A 1174 44.84 -18.47 8.93
CA SER A 1174 43.65 -19.27 8.59
C SER A 1174 43.27 -19.27 7.10
N ILE A 1175 43.86 -18.37 6.30
CA ILE A 1175 43.53 -18.15 4.89
C ILE A 1175 44.72 -18.61 4.03
N PRO A 1176 44.52 -19.41 2.96
CA PRO A 1176 45.63 -19.85 2.12
C PRO A 1176 46.44 -18.68 1.56
N LEU A 1177 47.77 -18.70 1.75
CA LEU A 1177 48.68 -17.64 1.29
C LEU A 1177 48.54 -17.29 -0.21
N LYS A 1178 48.13 -18.27 -1.02
CA LYS A 1178 47.83 -18.10 -2.45
C LYS A 1178 46.78 -17.01 -2.72
N ARG A 1179 45.79 -16.83 -1.84
CA ARG A 1179 44.73 -15.80 -1.97
C ARG A 1179 45.27 -14.38 -1.79
N PHE A 1180 46.45 -14.21 -1.18
CA PHE A 1180 47.13 -12.92 -1.03
C PHE A 1180 48.13 -12.63 -2.14
N THR A 1181 48.66 -13.67 -2.79
CA THR A 1181 49.75 -13.57 -3.77
C THR A 1181 49.27 -13.74 -5.22
N SER A 1182 48.08 -14.30 -5.44
CA SER A 1182 47.49 -14.53 -6.77
C SER A 1182 46.09 -13.92 -6.90
N PRO A 1183 45.76 -13.22 -8.01
CA PRO A 1183 46.66 -12.82 -9.10
C PRO A 1183 47.74 -11.80 -8.63
N PRO A 1184 48.82 -11.61 -9.41
CA PRO A 1184 49.84 -10.60 -9.11
C PRO A 1184 49.25 -9.19 -8.94
N GLU A 1185 49.91 -8.34 -8.15
CA GLU A 1185 49.50 -6.95 -7.93
C GLU A 1185 49.54 -6.13 -9.23
N ASP A 1186 48.45 -5.41 -9.50
CA ASP A 1186 48.26 -4.53 -10.64
C ASP A 1186 48.34 -3.03 -10.26
N SER A 1187 48.17 -2.70 -8.98
CA SER A 1187 48.27 -1.33 -8.48
C SER A 1187 49.72 -0.84 -8.37
N LEU A 1188 50.14 0.02 -9.30
CA LEU A 1188 51.46 0.65 -9.28
C LEU A 1188 51.77 1.44 -7.99
N PRO A 1189 50.84 2.24 -7.42
CA PRO A 1189 51.07 2.91 -6.13
C PRO A 1189 51.39 1.91 -5.00
N LEU A 1190 50.68 0.78 -4.96
CA LEU A 1190 50.86 -0.23 -3.92
C LEU A 1190 52.18 -0.99 -4.10
N LEU A 1191 52.57 -1.33 -5.33
CA LEU A 1191 53.89 -1.91 -5.64
C LEU A 1191 55.04 -1.00 -5.20
N ARG A 1192 54.92 0.32 -5.41
CA ARG A 1192 55.90 1.30 -4.91
C ARG A 1192 55.99 1.29 -3.38
N LEU A 1193 54.85 1.19 -2.69
CA LEU A 1193 54.81 1.10 -1.23
C LEU A 1193 55.39 -0.22 -0.70
N TYR A 1194 55.12 -1.35 -1.36
CA TYR A 1194 55.75 -2.65 -1.06
C TYR A 1194 57.27 -2.56 -1.19
N PHE A 1195 57.76 -2.08 -2.33
CA PHE A 1195 59.20 -1.91 -2.57
C PHE A 1195 59.84 -0.96 -1.53
N ARG A 1196 59.23 0.22 -1.30
CA ARG A 1196 59.69 1.17 -0.30
C ARG A 1196 59.75 0.54 1.09
N SER A 1197 58.73 -0.22 1.49
CA SER A 1197 58.66 -0.80 2.83
C SER A 1197 59.70 -1.90 3.06
N LEU A 1198 60.01 -2.68 2.02
CA LEU A 1198 61.07 -3.68 2.04
C LEU A 1198 62.48 -3.03 2.11
N VAL A 1199 62.74 -2.01 1.27
CA VAL A 1199 64.06 -1.34 1.20
C VAL A 1199 64.35 -0.50 2.44
N THR A 1200 63.36 0.22 2.95
CA THR A 1200 63.52 1.04 4.18
C THR A 1200 63.52 0.22 5.46
N GLY A 1201 63.24 -1.09 5.37
CA GLY A 1201 63.16 -1.99 6.52
C GLY A 1201 61.99 -1.68 7.47
N THR A 1202 60.96 -0.97 7.00
CA THR A 1202 59.71 -0.79 7.75
C THR A 1202 58.91 -2.10 7.81
N LEU A 1203 59.01 -2.93 6.77
CA LEU A 1203 58.47 -4.28 6.73
C LEU A 1203 59.62 -5.31 6.88
N LYS A 1204 59.58 -6.11 7.95
CA LYS A 1204 60.58 -7.16 8.22
C LYS A 1204 59.92 -8.51 8.43
N HIS A 1205 60.58 -9.57 8.01
CA HIS A 1205 60.13 -10.94 8.23
C HIS A 1205 59.90 -11.27 9.72
N CYS A 1206 60.71 -10.73 10.63
CA CYS A 1206 60.56 -10.97 12.07
C CYS A 1206 59.40 -10.21 12.73
N TRP A 1207 58.84 -9.19 12.07
CA TRP A 1207 57.76 -8.35 12.61
C TRP A 1207 56.41 -8.63 11.95
N CYS A 1208 56.40 -8.81 10.63
CA CYS A 1208 55.19 -9.15 9.88
C CYS A 1208 55.49 -10.21 8.81
N PRO A 1209 55.61 -11.49 9.21
CA PRO A 1209 56.02 -12.57 8.32
C PRO A 1209 55.12 -12.72 7.09
N VAL A 1210 53.79 -12.68 7.29
CA VAL A 1210 52.80 -12.86 6.21
C VAL A 1210 52.92 -11.77 5.16
N LEU A 1211 52.82 -10.50 5.55
CA LEU A 1211 52.87 -9.39 4.59
C LEU A 1211 54.25 -9.21 3.97
N TYR A 1212 55.33 -9.59 4.68
CA TYR A 1212 56.67 -9.63 4.10
C TYR A 1212 56.73 -10.57 2.90
N VAL A 1213 56.20 -11.80 3.02
CA VAL A 1213 56.17 -12.77 1.91
C VAL A 1213 55.24 -12.28 0.80
N VAL A 1214 54.10 -11.68 1.12
CA VAL A 1214 53.15 -11.14 0.13
C VAL A 1214 53.78 -9.99 -0.68
N ALA A 1215 54.37 -9.01 -0.01
CA ALA A 1215 55.04 -7.88 -0.65
C ALA A 1215 56.22 -8.36 -1.51
N LEU A 1216 57.04 -9.28 -0.99
CA LEU A 1216 58.15 -9.86 -1.74
C LEU A 1216 57.65 -10.60 -3.00
N SER A 1217 56.61 -11.41 -2.88
CA SER A 1217 56.02 -12.14 -4.00
C SER A 1217 55.52 -11.19 -5.10
N HIS A 1218 54.80 -10.13 -4.75
CA HIS A 1218 54.26 -9.18 -5.73
C HIS A 1218 55.34 -8.34 -6.41
N VAL A 1219 56.33 -7.85 -5.65
CA VAL A 1219 57.48 -7.13 -6.23
C VAL A 1219 58.27 -8.06 -7.15
N ASN A 1220 58.49 -9.31 -6.73
CA ASN A 1220 59.16 -10.33 -7.54
C ASN A 1220 58.40 -10.59 -8.85
N SER A 1221 57.09 -10.82 -8.79
CA SER A 1221 56.25 -11.00 -9.98
C SER A 1221 56.26 -9.77 -10.88
N PHE A 1222 56.26 -8.55 -10.33
CA PHE A 1222 56.31 -7.33 -11.14
C PHE A 1222 57.67 -7.17 -11.86
N VAL A 1223 58.79 -7.42 -11.17
CA VAL A 1223 60.13 -7.32 -11.76
C VAL A 1223 60.30 -8.35 -12.89
N PHE A 1224 59.95 -9.61 -12.63
CA PHE A 1224 60.18 -10.71 -13.59
C PHE A 1224 59.09 -10.84 -14.67
N SER A 1225 57.94 -10.18 -14.53
CA SER A 1225 56.94 -10.10 -15.62
C SER A 1225 57.36 -9.14 -16.74
N GLN A 1226 58.26 -8.18 -16.47
CA GLN A 1226 58.81 -7.29 -17.50
C GLN A 1226 59.83 -7.98 -18.41
N ASP A 1227 60.60 -8.95 -17.89
CA ASP A 1227 61.56 -9.73 -18.69
C ASP A 1227 60.87 -10.66 -19.70
N ALA A 1228 59.68 -11.18 -19.37
CA ALA A 1228 58.90 -12.03 -20.28
C ALA A 1228 58.29 -11.25 -21.46
N ALA A 1229 57.99 -9.95 -21.29
CA ALA A 1229 57.52 -9.09 -22.38
C ALA A 1229 58.65 -8.68 -23.34
N ALA A 1230 59.90 -8.64 -22.86
CA ALA A 1230 61.08 -8.32 -23.67
C ALA A 1230 61.61 -9.50 -24.52
N GLN A 1231 61.17 -10.74 -24.26
CA GLN A 1231 61.56 -11.94 -25.01
C GLN A 1231 60.56 -12.38 -26.11
N VAL A 1232 59.44 -11.67 -26.26
CA VAL A 1232 58.39 -11.96 -27.28
C VAL A 1232 58.35 -10.87 -28.38
N GLN A 1233 59.34 -9.97 -28.45
CA GLN A 1233 59.53 -9.03 -29.56
C GLN A 1233 60.52 -9.56 -30.61
#